data_AF-A0A523Z888-F1
#
_entry.id   AF-A0A523Z888-F1
#
_cell.length_a   1.000
_cell.length_b   1.000
_cell.length_c   1.000
_cell.angle_alpha   90.00
_cell.angle_beta   90.00
_cell.angle_gamma   90.00
#
_symmetry.space_group_name_H-M   'P 1'
#
loop_
_entity.id
_entity.type
_entity.pdbx_description
1 polymer ?
#
loop_
_entity_poly.entity_id
_entity_poly.type
_entity_poly.pdbx_seq_one_letter_code
_entity_poly.pdbx_strand_id
1 'polypeptide(L)'
;MSKPTYRRIYSVYEKQLAPFSATLVGEFRGSAEAVEHLLTADEVSQWAEEGLELARQSWRSWEAAGEYFRVTPDVLAVLGFRDFRRWTQYGRDLAEVSSALAASYFRASPATLPEVTLERLADWVGLGRQLYKGTWRSASMAVQFFDGSPALFERFTPEEARILVRFVDSLCDRSYDLAAHCLSIAPHVLAPLSGEDRAAFLCFAEALAGTGWADARSYLEKGPALLAHVQQPQRVRFLALARELARQEGRQAFTFFAEGARALNEVDPDMHGMLLSLSEELVARSPVAAMEFLKSSPAVLARIGAQEISRWHGEGSALLDASSEGGEAYFRMESSRGEEVLDSLSSRVDLSRVSDILRMYCKALTGSEVAIHSSEVLTEKGIGWVESESPSTEGSAIFLPPWMEEFPHKEGNFSVYKVYSTHQAGHLEFDTFGFTFEREGRIFPNLRRGLEKERLEADAAAPPAASQGADGNGHEPPEPLTDMERFFDLFEDRRLASDLFALLEDARIDALMEREYAGIRAAYRQRQRVELERRPAVEKLPLLQAFVENLVRASLGGMDCVRWPKPLAPVMEQAVGIMAALRQPQAIVEDSAEVTIRLYQLARQIPNILSELMDQEWSALGGDQEMMQLMPMTADALGESMDIDFPQGSPMPYESPDPV
;
A
#
# COMPACT_ATOMS: atom_id res chain seq x y z
N MET A 1 60.11 -39.99 -14.61
CA MET A 1 60.41 -41.40 -14.30
C MET A 1 60.50 -41.56 -12.79
N SER A 2 59.61 -42.36 -12.19
CA SER A 2 59.57 -42.62 -10.75
C SER A 2 60.90 -43.13 -10.18
N LYS A 3 61.31 -42.67 -8.99
CA LYS A 3 62.56 -43.11 -8.33
C LYS A 3 62.49 -44.59 -7.92
N PRO A 4 63.61 -45.35 -7.92
CA PRO A 4 63.62 -46.79 -7.64
C PRO A 4 62.95 -47.20 -6.32
N THR A 5 63.08 -46.37 -5.28
CA THR A 5 62.49 -46.58 -3.96
C THR A 5 60.96 -46.59 -4.01
N TYR A 6 60.35 -45.66 -4.75
CA TYR A 6 58.88 -45.53 -4.87
C TYR A 6 58.29 -46.68 -5.70
N ARG A 7 58.96 -47.06 -6.81
CA ARG A 7 58.56 -48.24 -7.60
C ARG A 7 58.50 -49.52 -6.78
N ARG A 8 59.42 -49.70 -5.83
CA ARG A 8 59.42 -50.86 -4.93
C ARG A 8 58.20 -50.82 -4.01
N ILE A 9 57.90 -49.68 -3.41
CA ILE A 9 56.71 -49.48 -2.56
C ILE A 9 55.42 -49.76 -3.36
N TYR A 10 55.26 -49.15 -4.54
CA TYR A 10 54.08 -49.37 -5.38
C TYR A 10 53.89 -50.83 -5.75
N SER A 11 54.96 -51.53 -6.17
CA SER A 11 54.87 -52.96 -6.53
C SER A 11 54.44 -53.87 -5.37
N VAL A 12 54.72 -53.47 -4.13
CA VAL A 12 54.32 -54.21 -2.92
C VAL A 12 52.84 -54.00 -2.66
N TYR A 13 52.38 -52.75 -2.64
CA TYR A 13 50.99 -52.42 -2.34
C TYR A 13 50.03 -52.81 -3.47
N GLU A 14 50.43 -52.71 -4.75
CA GLU A 14 49.62 -53.21 -5.87
C GLU A 14 49.28 -54.71 -5.71
N LYS A 15 50.26 -55.53 -5.29
CA LYS A 15 50.05 -56.96 -5.04
C LYS A 15 49.13 -57.21 -3.85
N GLN A 16 49.18 -56.36 -2.83
CA GLN A 16 48.35 -56.48 -1.63
C GLN A 16 46.92 -55.97 -1.85
N LEU A 17 46.72 -55.01 -2.76
CA LEU A 17 45.41 -54.47 -3.13
C LEU A 17 44.69 -55.30 -4.20
N ALA A 18 45.44 -56.04 -5.04
CA ALA A 18 44.89 -56.88 -6.11
C ALA A 18 43.80 -57.89 -5.69
N PRO A 19 43.84 -58.52 -4.49
CA PRO A 19 42.78 -59.42 -4.04
C PRO A 19 41.40 -58.76 -3.83
N PHE A 20 41.34 -57.44 -3.65
CA PHE A 20 40.09 -56.73 -3.37
C PHE A 20 39.35 -56.33 -4.66
N SER A 21 40.03 -55.65 -5.59
CA SER A 21 39.45 -55.21 -6.87
C SER A 21 40.54 -54.70 -7.83
N ALA A 22 40.40 -55.00 -9.12
CA ALA A 22 41.27 -54.42 -10.15
C ALA A 22 41.10 -52.90 -10.27
N THR A 23 39.88 -52.38 -10.01
CA THR A 23 39.59 -50.94 -9.99
C THR A 23 40.38 -50.24 -8.89
N LEU A 24 40.45 -50.82 -7.69
CA LEU A 24 41.20 -50.28 -6.56
C LEU A 24 42.69 -50.13 -6.88
N VAL A 25 43.28 -51.14 -7.53
CA VAL A 25 44.68 -51.09 -7.99
C VAL A 25 44.87 -50.00 -9.05
N GLY A 26 43.87 -49.80 -9.93
CA GLY A 26 43.84 -48.71 -10.90
C GLY A 26 43.89 -47.33 -10.26
N GLU A 27 43.02 -47.05 -9.28
CA GLU A 27 42.98 -45.77 -8.57
C GLU A 27 44.27 -45.49 -7.78
N PHE A 28 44.83 -46.52 -7.13
CA PHE A 28 46.13 -46.42 -6.46
C PHE A 28 47.24 -46.03 -7.42
N ARG A 29 47.32 -46.70 -8.59
CA ARG A 29 48.34 -46.40 -9.60
C ARG A 29 48.16 -45.01 -10.20
N GLY A 30 46.91 -44.63 -10.53
CA GLY A 30 46.60 -43.33 -11.10
C GLY A 30 47.03 -42.18 -10.19
N SER A 31 46.95 -42.37 -8.88
CA SER A 31 47.31 -41.36 -7.88
C SER A 31 48.78 -41.42 -7.49
N ALA A 32 49.42 -42.58 -7.58
CA ALA A 32 50.82 -42.81 -7.17
C ALA A 32 51.81 -41.84 -7.82
N GLU A 33 51.64 -41.54 -9.11
CA GLU A 33 52.54 -40.62 -9.84
C GLU A 33 52.47 -39.19 -9.29
N ALA A 34 51.26 -38.69 -8.98
CA ALA A 34 51.09 -37.37 -8.41
C ALA A 34 51.60 -37.30 -6.96
N VAL A 35 51.33 -38.35 -6.17
CA VAL A 35 51.72 -38.43 -4.76
C VAL A 35 53.25 -38.53 -4.59
N GLU A 36 53.98 -39.16 -5.52
CA GLU A 36 55.46 -39.20 -5.49
C GLU A 36 56.10 -37.80 -5.44
N HIS A 37 55.45 -36.83 -6.06
CA HIS A 37 55.92 -35.44 -6.10
C HIS A 37 55.55 -34.64 -4.84
N LEU A 38 54.59 -35.12 -4.05
CA LEU A 38 54.07 -34.44 -2.86
C LEU A 38 54.63 -35.03 -1.56
N LEU A 39 54.97 -36.32 -1.54
CA LEU A 39 55.32 -37.08 -0.32
C LEU A 39 56.71 -37.72 -0.39
N THR A 40 57.33 -37.84 0.79
CA THR A 40 58.55 -38.66 0.97
C THR A 40 58.23 -40.16 0.87
N ALA A 41 59.24 -41.00 0.66
CA ALA A 41 59.05 -42.45 0.53
C ALA A 41 58.42 -43.11 1.78
N ASP A 42 58.69 -42.56 2.97
CA ASP A 42 58.07 -43.02 4.23
C ASP A 42 56.60 -42.64 4.29
N GLU A 43 56.27 -41.39 3.94
CA GLU A 43 54.91 -40.87 3.89
C GLU A 43 54.07 -41.59 2.80
N VAL A 44 54.66 -41.93 1.65
CA VAL A 44 54.01 -42.77 0.62
C VAL A 44 53.71 -44.17 1.15
N SER A 45 54.59 -44.76 1.95
CA SER A 45 54.34 -46.06 2.57
C SER A 45 53.20 -45.97 3.57
N GLN A 46 53.16 -44.92 4.41
CA GLN A 46 52.06 -44.65 5.34
C GLN A 46 50.72 -44.46 4.60
N TRP A 47 50.70 -43.63 3.55
CA TRP A 47 49.51 -43.43 2.70
C TRP A 47 48.98 -44.74 2.08
N ALA A 48 49.88 -45.55 1.50
CA ALA A 48 49.50 -46.81 0.88
C ALA A 48 49.00 -47.84 1.91
N GLU A 49 49.60 -47.86 3.11
CA GLU A 49 49.15 -48.70 4.23
C GLU A 49 47.75 -48.29 4.71
N GLU A 50 47.47 -47.00 4.89
CA GLU A 50 46.14 -46.54 5.32
C GLU A 50 45.05 -46.92 4.30
N GLY A 51 45.30 -46.77 3.00
CA GLY A 51 44.35 -47.20 1.97
C GLY A 51 44.15 -48.71 1.90
N LEU A 52 45.19 -49.50 2.19
CA LEU A 52 45.10 -50.95 2.32
C LEU A 52 44.30 -51.37 3.56
N GLU A 53 44.53 -50.72 4.69
CA GLU A 53 43.78 -50.95 5.93
C GLU A 53 42.30 -50.60 5.75
N LEU A 54 41.99 -49.49 5.06
CA LEU A 54 40.61 -49.16 4.65
C LEU A 54 39.97 -50.28 3.83
N ALA A 55 40.67 -50.82 2.83
CA ALA A 55 40.14 -51.90 2.00
C ALA A 55 39.88 -53.20 2.78
N ARG A 56 40.64 -53.46 3.86
CA ARG A 56 40.50 -54.64 4.72
C ARG A 56 39.32 -54.59 5.69
N GLN A 57 38.77 -53.42 5.99
CA GLN A 57 37.80 -53.28 7.08
C GLN A 57 36.50 -54.07 6.88
N SER A 58 35.96 -54.11 5.66
CA SER A 58 34.72 -54.85 5.36
C SER A 58 34.67 -55.31 3.90
N TRP A 59 33.75 -56.23 3.58
CA TRP A 59 33.58 -56.80 2.23
C TRP A 59 33.42 -55.76 1.11
N ARG A 60 32.87 -54.57 1.41
CA ARG A 60 32.71 -53.46 0.45
C ARG A 60 33.56 -52.22 0.75
N SER A 61 34.43 -52.26 1.76
CA SER A 61 35.26 -51.09 2.11
C SER A 61 36.31 -50.74 1.05
N TRP A 62 36.58 -51.65 0.10
CA TRP A 62 37.45 -51.38 -1.04
C TRP A 62 36.95 -50.23 -1.93
N GLU A 63 35.63 -49.96 -1.98
CA GLU A 63 35.09 -48.80 -2.71
C GLU A 63 35.53 -47.50 -2.04
N ALA A 64 35.44 -47.41 -0.71
CA ALA A 64 35.93 -46.26 0.04
C ALA A 64 37.45 -46.07 -0.09
N ALA A 65 38.22 -47.16 -0.08
CA ALA A 65 39.66 -47.12 -0.33
C ALA A 65 39.99 -46.65 -1.75
N GLY A 66 39.16 -47.00 -2.74
CA GLY A 66 39.29 -46.50 -4.11
C GLY A 66 39.10 -44.99 -4.17
N GLU A 67 38.03 -44.49 -3.56
CA GLU A 67 37.75 -43.05 -3.48
C GLU A 67 38.86 -42.31 -2.71
N TYR A 68 39.37 -42.87 -1.62
CA TYR A 68 40.51 -42.36 -0.86
C TYR A 68 41.74 -42.14 -1.73
N PHE A 69 42.15 -43.17 -2.48
CA PHE A 69 43.30 -43.07 -3.37
C PHE A 69 43.05 -42.02 -4.45
N ARG A 70 41.92 -42.11 -5.15
CA ARG A 70 41.53 -41.23 -6.26
C ARG A 70 41.62 -39.75 -5.92
N VAL A 71 41.15 -39.36 -4.73
CA VAL A 71 41.12 -37.95 -4.30
C VAL A 71 42.37 -37.50 -3.55
N THR A 72 43.29 -38.42 -3.23
CA THR A 72 44.49 -38.13 -2.44
C THR A 72 45.30 -36.95 -3.00
N PRO A 73 45.62 -36.88 -4.31
CA PRO A 73 46.45 -35.80 -4.85
C PRO A 73 45.87 -34.41 -4.58
N ASP A 74 44.56 -34.25 -4.77
CA ASP A 74 43.85 -32.98 -4.59
C ASP A 74 43.78 -32.59 -3.11
N VAL A 75 43.47 -33.54 -2.23
CA VAL A 75 43.37 -33.29 -0.78
C VAL A 75 44.75 -32.99 -0.17
N LEU A 76 45.79 -33.71 -0.59
CA LEU A 76 47.17 -33.46 -0.14
C LEU A 76 47.65 -32.06 -0.51
N ALA A 77 47.30 -31.58 -1.69
CA ALA A 77 47.65 -30.24 -2.13
C ALA A 77 47.02 -29.14 -1.25
N VAL A 78 45.84 -29.40 -0.66
CA VAL A 78 45.13 -28.44 0.21
C VAL A 78 45.59 -28.53 1.68
N LEU A 79 45.71 -29.75 2.24
CA LEU A 79 45.92 -29.94 3.68
C LEU A 79 47.39 -30.12 4.10
N GLY A 80 48.24 -30.63 3.20
CA GLY A 80 49.56 -31.14 3.57
C GLY A 80 49.50 -32.44 4.39
N PHE A 81 50.63 -33.16 4.49
CA PHE A 81 50.63 -34.56 4.94
C PHE A 81 50.16 -34.76 6.41
N ARG A 82 50.52 -33.85 7.32
CA ARG A 82 50.12 -33.96 8.74
C ARG A 82 48.60 -33.93 8.91
N ASP A 83 47.93 -33.04 8.20
CA ASP A 83 46.50 -32.81 8.32
C ASP A 83 45.70 -33.77 7.42
N PHE A 84 46.28 -34.18 6.29
CA PHE A 84 45.82 -35.32 5.50
C PHE A 84 45.68 -36.60 6.33
N ARG A 85 46.59 -36.86 7.28
CA ARG A 85 46.45 -38.00 8.18
C ARG A 85 45.21 -37.92 9.09
N ARG A 86 44.83 -36.72 9.54
CA ARG A 86 43.60 -36.52 10.34
C ARG A 86 42.37 -36.74 9.48
N TRP A 87 42.37 -36.21 8.26
CA TRP A 87 41.34 -36.47 7.25
C TRP A 87 41.18 -37.97 6.96
N THR A 88 42.30 -38.69 6.79
CA THR A 88 42.32 -40.14 6.59
C THR A 88 41.70 -40.88 7.78
N GLN A 89 42.05 -40.49 9.01
CA GLN A 89 41.50 -41.08 10.23
C GLN A 89 39.98 -40.91 10.31
N TYR A 90 39.43 -39.73 9.98
CA TYR A 90 37.98 -39.55 9.98
C TYR A 90 37.27 -40.43 8.95
N GLY A 91 37.85 -40.58 7.76
CA GLY A 91 37.30 -41.51 6.76
C GLY A 91 37.37 -42.97 7.21
N ARG A 92 38.42 -43.34 7.94
CA ARG A 92 38.56 -44.66 8.58
C ARG A 92 37.49 -44.89 9.65
N ASP A 93 37.26 -43.93 10.52
CA ASP A 93 36.23 -43.99 11.57
C ASP A 93 34.82 -44.09 10.95
N LEU A 94 34.58 -43.40 9.82
CA LEU A 94 33.34 -43.53 9.06
C LEU A 94 33.21 -44.91 8.40
N ALA A 95 34.30 -45.48 7.90
CA ALA A 95 34.29 -46.78 7.24
C ALA A 95 34.00 -47.94 8.22
N GLU A 96 34.37 -47.78 9.50
CA GLU A 96 34.01 -48.72 10.58
C GLU A 96 32.49 -48.81 10.78
N VAL A 97 31.77 -47.70 10.62
CA VAL A 97 30.29 -47.68 10.75
C VAL A 97 29.60 -47.97 9.42
N SER A 98 30.11 -47.44 8.31
CA SER A 98 29.57 -47.67 6.97
C SER A 98 30.57 -47.30 5.87
N SER A 99 30.95 -48.28 5.06
CA SER A 99 31.83 -48.05 3.89
C SER A 99 31.26 -47.03 2.89
N ALA A 100 29.93 -46.95 2.75
CA ALA A 100 29.27 -46.00 1.85
C ALA A 100 29.46 -44.55 2.31
N LEU A 101 29.41 -44.30 3.63
CA LEU A 101 29.63 -42.96 4.21
C LEU A 101 31.07 -42.52 3.97
N ALA A 102 32.04 -43.40 4.23
CA ALA A 102 33.44 -43.11 3.99
C ALA A 102 33.74 -42.83 2.51
N ALA A 103 33.17 -43.63 1.59
CA ALA A 103 33.31 -43.41 0.16
C ALA A 103 32.78 -42.03 -0.27
N SER A 104 31.60 -41.63 0.21
CA SER A 104 31.01 -40.32 -0.09
C SER A 104 31.79 -39.16 0.55
N TYR A 105 32.23 -39.31 1.81
CA TYR A 105 33.11 -38.36 2.49
C TYR A 105 34.39 -38.10 1.69
N PHE A 106 35.10 -39.17 1.28
CA PHE A 106 36.31 -39.04 0.48
C PHE A 106 36.01 -38.38 -0.87
N ARG A 107 34.97 -38.82 -1.57
CA ARG A 107 34.56 -38.24 -2.86
C ARG A 107 34.29 -36.74 -2.79
N ALA A 108 33.57 -36.30 -1.76
CA ALA A 108 33.17 -34.90 -1.60
C ALA A 108 34.28 -33.99 -1.04
N SER A 109 35.32 -34.58 -0.45
CA SER A 109 36.38 -33.85 0.26
C SER A 109 37.12 -32.82 -0.60
N PRO A 110 37.61 -33.10 -1.82
CA PRO A 110 38.33 -32.12 -2.63
C PRO A 110 37.56 -30.82 -2.86
N ALA A 111 36.24 -30.92 -3.07
CA ALA A 111 35.39 -29.77 -3.33
C ALA A 111 34.86 -29.11 -2.05
N THR A 112 34.88 -29.80 -0.91
CA THR A 112 34.37 -29.28 0.38
C THR A 112 35.45 -28.61 1.22
N LEU A 113 36.68 -29.14 1.20
CA LEU A 113 37.81 -28.65 2.01
C LEU A 113 38.23 -27.19 1.77
N PRO A 114 38.06 -26.59 0.56
CA PRO A 114 38.30 -25.16 0.38
C PRO A 114 37.40 -24.28 1.27
N GLU A 115 36.17 -24.72 1.52
CA GLU A 115 35.17 -23.98 2.31
C GLU A 115 35.21 -24.39 3.80
N VAL A 116 35.47 -25.67 4.07
CA VAL A 116 35.55 -26.22 5.44
C VAL A 116 37.02 -26.18 5.91
N THR A 117 37.38 -25.11 6.60
CA THR A 117 38.71 -24.97 7.25
C THR A 117 39.07 -26.19 8.12
N LEU A 118 40.38 -26.45 8.30
CA LEU A 118 40.90 -27.59 9.06
C LEU A 118 40.26 -27.78 10.45
N GLU A 119 40.07 -26.69 11.19
CA GLU A 119 39.50 -26.71 12.54
C GLU A 119 38.06 -27.22 12.56
N ARG A 120 37.36 -27.11 11.42
CA ARG A 120 35.95 -27.48 11.24
C ARG A 120 35.77 -28.81 10.50
N LEU A 121 36.86 -29.49 10.13
CA LEU A 121 36.81 -30.82 9.52
C LEU A 121 36.10 -31.84 10.43
N ALA A 122 36.38 -31.78 11.73
CA ALA A 122 35.74 -32.62 12.75
C ALA A 122 34.23 -32.36 12.82
N ASP A 123 33.83 -31.08 12.75
CA ASP A 123 32.42 -30.68 12.76
C ASP A 123 31.70 -31.23 11.52
N TRP A 124 32.27 -31.08 10.33
CA TRP A 124 31.68 -31.61 9.09
C TRP A 124 31.45 -33.12 9.16
N VAL A 125 32.45 -33.88 9.60
CA VAL A 125 32.33 -35.33 9.80
C VAL A 125 31.29 -35.66 10.87
N GLY A 126 31.25 -34.89 11.96
CA GLY A 126 30.28 -35.03 13.03
C GLY A 126 28.84 -34.83 12.56
N LEU A 127 28.59 -33.86 11.68
CA LEU A 127 27.27 -33.62 11.08
C LEU A 127 26.78 -34.81 10.24
N GLY A 128 27.63 -35.36 9.37
CA GLY A 128 27.28 -36.53 8.58
C GLY A 128 27.06 -37.77 9.45
N ARG A 129 27.87 -37.95 10.49
CA ARG A 129 27.71 -39.04 11.47
C ARG A 129 26.42 -38.92 12.28
N GLN A 130 25.98 -37.70 12.60
CA GLN A 130 24.74 -37.47 13.34
C GLN A 130 23.52 -38.05 12.61
N LEU A 131 23.48 -37.94 11.27
CA LEU A 131 22.39 -38.44 10.44
C LEU A 131 22.37 -39.97 10.32
N TYR A 132 23.45 -40.66 10.69
CA TYR A 132 23.53 -42.11 10.66
C TYR A 132 23.04 -42.73 11.98
N LYS A 133 22.01 -43.57 11.90
CA LYS A 133 21.38 -44.25 13.04
C LYS A 133 21.45 -45.79 12.93
N GLY A 134 22.38 -46.32 12.13
CA GLY A 134 22.58 -47.78 11.99
C GLY A 134 21.69 -48.46 10.95
N THR A 135 20.86 -47.73 10.20
CA THR A 135 19.96 -48.28 9.16
C THR A 135 20.40 -47.89 7.76
N TRP A 136 20.00 -48.66 6.73
CA TRP A 136 20.30 -48.32 5.34
C TRP A 136 19.70 -46.97 4.90
N ARG A 137 18.52 -46.59 5.42
CA ARG A 137 17.89 -45.28 5.15
C ARG A 137 18.71 -44.14 5.75
N SER A 138 19.12 -44.29 7.01
CA SER A 138 20.00 -43.30 7.66
C SER A 138 21.40 -43.24 7.02
N ALA A 139 21.89 -44.36 6.48
CA ALA A 139 23.12 -44.38 5.69
C ALA A 139 22.96 -43.58 4.39
N SER A 140 21.85 -43.79 3.66
CA SER A 140 21.53 -43.03 2.45
C SER A 140 21.42 -41.53 2.73
N MET A 141 20.84 -41.14 3.88
CA MET A 141 20.75 -39.74 4.30
C MET A 141 22.13 -39.11 4.55
N ALA A 142 22.99 -39.81 5.30
CA ALA A 142 24.35 -39.34 5.57
C ALA A 142 25.20 -39.27 4.30
N VAL A 143 25.05 -40.23 3.38
CA VAL A 143 25.69 -40.18 2.04
C VAL A 143 25.22 -38.95 1.26
N GLN A 144 23.91 -38.69 1.22
CA GLN A 144 23.38 -37.52 0.52
C GLN A 144 23.91 -36.20 1.12
N PHE A 145 24.08 -36.13 2.44
CA PHE A 145 24.72 -34.98 3.09
C PHE A 145 26.17 -34.80 2.65
N PHE A 146 26.98 -35.86 2.66
CA PHE A 146 28.37 -35.77 2.22
C PHE A 146 28.48 -35.41 0.73
N ASP A 147 27.75 -36.10 -0.15
CA ASP A 147 27.73 -35.81 -1.59
C ASP A 147 27.25 -34.36 -1.88
N GLY A 148 26.31 -33.84 -1.09
CA GLY A 148 25.80 -32.47 -1.20
C GLY A 148 26.61 -31.40 -0.47
N SER A 149 27.61 -31.78 0.33
CA SER A 149 28.40 -30.85 1.16
C SER A 149 29.10 -29.74 0.37
N PRO A 150 29.70 -29.98 -0.82
CA PRO A 150 30.34 -28.91 -1.57
C PRO A 150 29.38 -27.74 -1.89
N ALA A 151 28.20 -28.05 -2.42
CA ALA A 151 27.19 -27.04 -2.75
C ALA A 151 26.57 -26.39 -1.51
N LEU A 152 26.50 -27.12 -0.39
CA LEU A 152 26.03 -26.60 0.89
C LEU A 152 27.00 -25.56 1.45
N PHE A 153 28.29 -25.90 1.58
CA PHE A 153 29.29 -25.04 2.21
C PHE A 153 29.76 -23.87 1.32
N GLU A 154 29.52 -23.92 0.01
CA GLU A 154 29.66 -22.74 -0.87
C GLU A 154 28.75 -21.57 -0.41
N ARG A 155 27.64 -21.88 0.27
CA ARG A 155 26.62 -20.90 0.64
C ARG A 155 26.41 -20.76 2.14
N PHE A 156 26.61 -21.82 2.91
CA PHE A 156 26.23 -21.90 4.32
C PHE A 156 27.48 -21.84 5.20
N THR A 157 27.36 -21.08 6.28
CA THR A 157 28.31 -21.19 7.40
C THR A 157 28.14 -22.55 8.09
N PRO A 158 29.20 -23.07 8.73
CA PRO A 158 29.12 -24.31 9.52
C PRO A 158 28.06 -24.29 10.63
N GLU A 159 27.80 -23.13 11.22
CA GLU A 159 26.73 -22.93 12.18
C GLU A 159 25.34 -23.12 11.55
N GLU A 160 25.10 -22.55 10.36
CA GLU A 160 23.86 -22.73 9.60
C GLU A 160 23.69 -24.18 9.12
N ALA A 161 24.77 -24.82 8.65
CA ALA A 161 24.76 -26.23 8.27
C ALA A 161 24.40 -27.12 9.46
N ARG A 162 24.88 -26.79 10.67
CA ARG A 162 24.53 -27.50 11.90
C ARG A 162 23.03 -27.36 12.24
N ILE A 163 22.44 -26.18 12.05
CA ILE A 163 20.99 -25.98 12.24
C ILE A 163 20.20 -26.79 11.19
N LEU A 164 20.61 -26.72 9.92
CA LEU A 164 19.98 -27.48 8.83
C LEU A 164 20.01 -28.99 9.10
N VAL A 165 21.14 -29.53 9.57
CA VAL A 165 21.27 -30.95 9.89
C VAL A 165 20.35 -31.35 11.05
N ARG A 166 20.17 -30.51 12.09
CA ARG A 166 19.19 -30.79 13.16
C ARG A 166 17.76 -30.77 12.64
N PHE A 167 17.42 -29.82 11.76
CA PHE A 167 16.13 -29.81 11.07
C PHE A 167 15.89 -31.09 10.26
N VAL A 168 16.87 -31.52 9.46
CA VAL A 168 16.79 -32.75 8.65
C VAL A 168 16.71 -34.00 9.53
N ASP A 169 17.50 -34.08 10.61
CA ASP A 169 17.48 -35.20 11.57
C ASP A 169 16.09 -35.30 12.23
N SER A 170 15.49 -34.16 12.63
CA SER A 170 14.13 -34.13 13.17
C SER A 170 13.07 -34.61 12.18
N LEU A 171 13.24 -34.33 10.88
CA LEU A 171 12.34 -34.86 9.84
C LEU A 171 12.53 -36.36 9.60
N CYS A 172 13.75 -36.89 9.79
CA CYS A 172 14.04 -38.32 9.61
C CYS A 172 13.23 -39.22 10.57
N ASP A 173 12.84 -38.70 11.74
CA ASP A 173 11.95 -39.40 12.68
C ASP A 173 10.56 -39.68 12.10
N ARG A 174 10.14 -38.93 11.07
CA ARG A 174 8.84 -39.03 10.41
C ARG A 174 8.93 -39.57 8.99
N SER A 175 9.81 -39.01 8.17
CA SER A 175 9.98 -39.37 6.76
C SER A 175 11.38 -39.03 6.23
N TYR A 176 12.13 -40.07 5.84
CA TYR A 176 13.43 -39.91 5.18
C TYR A 176 13.30 -39.27 3.79
N ASP A 177 12.22 -39.54 3.06
CA ASP A 177 12.02 -38.97 1.72
C ASP A 177 11.81 -37.44 1.80
N LEU A 178 11.06 -36.99 2.81
CA LEU A 178 10.86 -35.56 3.08
C LEU A 178 12.18 -34.90 3.51
N ALA A 179 12.90 -35.53 4.45
CA ALA A 179 14.19 -35.04 4.92
C ALA A 179 15.22 -34.92 3.78
N ALA A 180 15.26 -35.92 2.90
CA ALA A 180 16.16 -35.99 1.74
C ALA A 180 15.85 -34.89 0.73
N HIS A 181 14.57 -34.65 0.47
CA HIS A 181 14.12 -33.56 -0.40
C HIS A 181 14.49 -32.20 0.20
N CYS A 182 14.22 -31.98 1.49
CA CYS A 182 14.57 -30.72 2.16
C CYS A 182 16.08 -30.44 2.11
N LEU A 183 16.91 -31.47 2.35
CA LEU A 183 18.36 -31.35 2.30
C LEU A 183 18.87 -30.98 0.89
N SER A 184 18.30 -31.57 -0.17
CA SER A 184 18.76 -31.30 -1.54
C SER A 184 18.39 -29.91 -2.05
N ILE A 185 17.21 -29.39 -1.66
CA ILE A 185 16.75 -28.09 -2.15
C ILE A 185 17.29 -26.91 -1.32
N ALA A 186 17.63 -27.12 -0.04
CA ALA A 186 18.01 -26.06 0.90
C ALA A 186 19.07 -25.08 0.37
N PRO A 187 20.18 -25.53 -0.26
CA PRO A 187 21.20 -24.61 -0.79
C PRO A 187 20.67 -23.62 -1.83
N HIS A 188 19.67 -24.05 -2.62
CA HIS A 188 19.11 -23.29 -3.72
C HIS A 188 17.99 -22.36 -3.26
N VAL A 189 17.03 -22.88 -2.49
CA VAL A 189 15.86 -22.11 -2.06
C VAL A 189 16.20 -21.04 -1.03
N LEU A 190 17.26 -21.25 -0.23
CA LEU A 190 17.71 -20.29 0.78
C LEU A 190 18.78 -19.32 0.25
N ALA A 191 19.15 -19.41 -1.03
CA ALA A 191 20.09 -18.49 -1.67
C ALA A 191 19.71 -16.99 -1.55
N PRO A 192 18.42 -16.60 -1.55
CA PRO A 192 18.03 -15.19 -1.36
C PRO A 192 18.24 -14.66 0.07
N LEU A 193 18.47 -15.53 1.05
CA LEU A 193 18.60 -15.15 2.46
C LEU A 193 20.08 -14.97 2.83
N SER A 194 20.38 -13.87 3.53
CA SER A 194 21.73 -13.55 4.01
C SER A 194 21.90 -13.84 5.50
N GLY A 195 23.05 -14.40 5.90
CA GLY A 195 23.55 -14.45 7.28
C GLY A 195 22.48 -14.63 8.36
N GLU A 196 22.21 -13.58 9.14
CA GLU A 196 21.27 -13.61 10.28
C GLU A 196 19.85 -14.02 9.88
N ASP A 197 19.33 -13.57 8.73
CA ASP A 197 18.00 -13.95 8.23
C ASP A 197 17.94 -15.47 7.99
N ARG A 198 18.97 -16.02 7.35
CA ARG A 198 19.02 -17.45 7.01
C ARG A 198 19.16 -18.32 8.26
N ALA A 199 20.00 -17.91 9.21
CA ALA A 199 20.13 -18.58 10.50
C ALA A 199 18.80 -18.59 11.29
N ALA A 200 18.13 -17.43 11.38
CA ALA A 200 16.82 -17.33 12.03
C ALA A 200 15.75 -18.17 11.31
N PHE A 201 15.76 -18.18 9.97
CA PHE A 201 14.85 -18.98 9.15
C PHE A 201 15.03 -20.48 9.42
N LEU A 202 16.28 -20.96 9.44
CA LEU A 202 16.59 -22.35 9.76
C LEU A 202 16.21 -22.73 11.21
N CYS A 203 16.33 -21.80 12.16
CA CYS A 203 15.90 -22.04 13.54
C CYS A 203 14.38 -22.18 13.65
N PHE A 204 13.62 -21.44 12.85
CA PHE A 204 12.16 -21.64 12.75
C PHE A 204 11.85 -22.97 12.04
N ALA A 205 12.57 -23.31 10.96
CA ALA A 205 12.45 -24.61 10.29
C ALA A 205 12.62 -25.78 11.27
N GLU A 206 13.69 -25.73 12.09
CA GLU A 206 13.99 -26.75 13.11
C GLU A 206 12.84 -26.89 14.12
N ALA A 207 12.29 -25.78 14.63
CA ALA A 207 11.15 -25.81 15.54
C ALA A 207 9.90 -26.40 14.86
N LEU A 208 9.63 -26.02 13.60
CA LEU A 208 8.51 -26.52 12.81
C LEU A 208 8.63 -28.03 12.53
N ALA A 209 9.82 -28.56 12.27
CA ALA A 209 10.02 -29.99 12.07
C ALA A 209 9.65 -30.82 13.31
N GLY A 210 9.92 -30.30 14.50
CA GLY A 210 9.62 -31.00 15.77
C GLY A 210 8.11 -31.13 16.05
N THR A 211 7.32 -30.12 15.68
CA THR A 211 5.92 -30.00 16.12
C THR A 211 4.89 -29.96 14.97
N GLY A 212 5.31 -29.60 13.76
CA GLY A 212 4.49 -29.36 12.56
C GLY A 212 5.13 -29.85 11.25
N TRP A 213 5.81 -30.99 11.26
CA TRP A 213 6.61 -31.52 10.14
C TRP A 213 5.93 -31.56 8.77
N ALA A 214 4.59 -31.65 8.71
CA ALA A 214 3.83 -31.71 7.47
C ALA A 214 4.05 -30.46 6.59
N ASP A 215 4.28 -29.30 7.22
CA ASP A 215 4.48 -28.03 6.51
C ASP A 215 5.96 -27.71 6.24
N ALA A 216 6.91 -28.54 6.71
CA ALA A 216 8.34 -28.27 6.62
C ALA A 216 8.82 -28.03 5.18
N ARG A 217 8.32 -28.82 4.22
CA ARG A 217 8.62 -28.62 2.79
C ARG A 217 8.03 -27.33 2.27
N SER A 218 6.75 -27.08 2.55
CA SER A 218 6.05 -25.86 2.11
C SER A 218 6.75 -24.61 2.65
N TYR A 219 7.18 -24.65 3.92
CA TYR A 219 7.94 -23.59 4.54
C TYR A 219 9.29 -23.38 3.86
N LEU A 220 10.07 -24.44 3.60
CA LEU A 220 11.39 -24.31 2.96
C LEU A 220 11.29 -23.77 1.52
N GLU A 221 10.28 -24.19 0.76
CA GLU A 221 10.08 -23.77 -0.63
C GLU A 221 9.45 -22.37 -0.76
N LYS A 222 8.44 -22.03 0.05
CA LYS A 222 7.67 -20.76 -0.07
C LYS A 222 8.09 -19.69 0.93
N GLY A 223 8.74 -20.09 2.03
CA GLY A 223 9.09 -19.22 3.13
C GLY A 223 9.98 -18.04 2.76
N PRO A 224 11.03 -18.18 1.92
CA PRO A 224 11.86 -17.05 1.52
C PRO A 224 11.09 -15.96 0.78
N ALA A 225 10.14 -16.34 -0.09
CA ALA A 225 9.27 -15.40 -0.79
C ALA A 225 8.29 -14.71 0.15
N LEU A 226 7.72 -15.44 1.12
CA LEU A 226 6.86 -14.86 2.15
C LEU A 226 7.64 -13.90 3.06
N LEU A 227 8.86 -14.27 3.46
CA LEU A 227 9.72 -13.42 4.30
C LEU A 227 10.13 -12.13 3.58
N ALA A 228 10.14 -12.11 2.24
CA ALA A 228 10.41 -10.91 1.46
C ALA A 228 9.35 -9.82 1.66
N HIS A 229 8.14 -10.17 2.11
CA HIS A 229 7.11 -9.22 2.52
C HIS A 229 7.47 -8.46 3.80
N VAL A 230 8.43 -8.94 4.60
CA VAL A 230 8.88 -8.29 5.83
C VAL A 230 10.17 -7.51 5.57
N GLN A 231 10.17 -6.24 5.96
CA GLN A 231 11.35 -5.37 5.92
C GLN A 231 12.59 -6.04 6.52
N GLN A 232 13.73 -5.93 5.83
CA GLN A 232 14.94 -6.69 6.16
C GLN A 232 15.39 -6.55 7.62
N PRO A 233 15.41 -5.34 8.24
CA PRO A 233 15.83 -5.19 9.64
C PRO A 233 14.91 -5.90 10.65
N GLN A 234 13.71 -6.32 10.20
CA GLN A 234 12.64 -6.83 11.04
C GLN A 234 12.43 -8.35 10.91
N ARG A 235 13.07 -8.99 9.91
CA ARG A 235 12.87 -10.41 9.60
C ARG A 235 13.26 -11.35 10.73
N VAL A 236 14.38 -11.09 11.40
CA VAL A 236 14.84 -11.91 12.53
C VAL A 236 13.84 -11.85 13.69
N ARG A 237 13.27 -10.67 13.97
CA ARG A 237 12.24 -10.47 15.01
C ARG A 237 10.96 -11.23 14.67
N PHE A 238 10.48 -11.08 13.44
CA PHE A 238 9.30 -11.80 12.95
C PHE A 238 9.48 -13.33 13.01
N LEU A 239 10.63 -13.84 12.58
CA LEU A 239 10.95 -15.27 12.65
C LEU A 239 11.07 -15.77 14.09
N ALA A 240 11.52 -14.94 15.03
CA ALA A 240 11.56 -15.29 16.45
C ALA A 240 10.15 -15.48 17.03
N LEU A 241 9.19 -14.62 16.66
CA LEU A 241 7.77 -14.77 17.04
C LEU A 241 7.18 -16.07 16.47
N ALA A 242 7.36 -16.31 15.17
CA ALA A 242 6.88 -17.53 14.52
C ALA A 242 7.51 -18.80 15.12
N ARG A 243 8.78 -18.74 15.51
CA ARG A 243 9.47 -19.85 16.20
C ARG A 243 8.88 -20.12 17.58
N GLU A 244 8.55 -19.08 18.34
CA GLU A 244 7.93 -19.28 19.65
C GLU A 244 6.53 -19.88 19.52
N LEU A 245 5.75 -19.44 18.52
CA LEU A 245 4.50 -20.08 18.17
C LEU A 245 4.69 -21.57 17.79
N ALA A 246 5.67 -21.92 16.94
CA ALA A 246 5.90 -23.32 16.58
C ALA A 246 6.21 -24.24 17.77
N ARG A 247 6.85 -23.72 18.82
CA ARG A 247 7.16 -24.50 20.03
C ARG A 247 5.91 -24.84 20.83
N GLN A 248 4.88 -24.00 20.79
CA GLN A 248 3.63 -24.19 21.54
C GLN A 248 2.53 -24.82 20.67
N GLU A 249 2.32 -24.29 19.46
CA GLU A 249 1.27 -24.66 18.50
C GLU A 249 1.82 -25.02 17.10
N GLY A 250 2.67 -26.04 17.04
CA GLY A 250 3.37 -26.43 15.82
C GLY A 250 2.54 -26.68 14.56
N ARG A 251 1.31 -27.20 14.70
CA ARG A 251 0.48 -27.59 13.54
C ARG A 251 0.00 -26.42 12.70
N GLN A 252 -0.10 -25.21 13.28
CA GLN A 252 -0.59 -24.02 12.57
C GLN A 252 0.52 -22.99 12.34
N ALA A 253 1.74 -23.25 12.82
CA ALA A 253 2.81 -22.27 12.81
C ALA A 253 3.17 -21.76 11.41
N PHE A 254 3.15 -22.63 10.38
CA PHE A 254 3.36 -22.19 9.01
C PHE A 254 2.23 -21.31 8.49
N THR A 255 0.97 -21.62 8.82
CA THR A 255 -0.20 -20.80 8.46
C THR A 255 -0.08 -19.41 9.06
N PHE A 256 0.17 -19.31 10.37
CA PHE A 256 0.37 -18.02 11.05
C PHE A 256 1.56 -17.24 10.50
N PHE A 257 2.69 -17.90 10.24
CA PHE A 257 3.84 -17.26 9.57
C PHE A 257 3.45 -16.69 8.20
N ALA A 258 2.73 -17.47 7.38
CA ALA A 258 2.35 -17.05 6.05
C ALA A 258 1.30 -15.91 6.07
N GLU A 259 0.33 -15.97 6.97
CA GLU A 259 -0.69 -14.94 7.14
C GLU A 259 -0.09 -13.65 7.72
N GLY A 260 0.73 -13.73 8.76
CA GLY A 260 1.42 -12.56 9.33
C GLY A 260 2.36 -11.89 8.33
N ALA A 261 3.09 -12.67 7.51
CA ALA A 261 3.95 -12.11 6.46
C ALA A 261 3.14 -11.38 5.38
N ARG A 262 1.99 -11.93 4.96
CA ARG A 262 1.10 -11.26 3.99
C ARG A 262 0.45 -10.01 4.58
N ALA A 263 0.01 -10.07 5.83
CA ALA A 263 -0.55 -8.91 6.51
C ALA A 263 0.48 -7.77 6.62
N LEU A 264 1.73 -8.09 6.95
CA LEU A 264 2.81 -7.09 6.92
C LEU A 264 3.06 -6.52 5.50
N ASN A 265 2.78 -7.26 4.43
CA ASN A 265 2.87 -6.72 3.07
C ASN A 265 1.79 -5.66 2.74
N GLU A 266 0.70 -5.64 3.50
CA GLU A 266 -0.45 -4.74 3.27
C GLU A 266 -0.35 -3.43 4.04
N VAL A 267 0.64 -3.30 4.93
CA VAL A 267 0.88 -2.08 5.72
C VAL A 267 2.09 -1.33 5.20
N ASP A 268 2.19 -0.05 5.55
CA ASP A 268 3.37 0.76 5.25
C ASP A 268 4.63 0.08 5.86
N PRO A 269 5.71 -0.13 5.08
CA PRO A 269 6.93 -0.73 5.58
C PRO A 269 7.55 -0.07 6.82
N ASP A 270 7.35 1.23 7.00
CA ASP A 270 7.84 1.98 8.17
C ASP A 270 7.13 1.54 9.47
N MET A 271 5.94 0.95 9.35
CA MET A 271 5.15 0.46 10.49
C MET A 271 5.61 -0.90 11.02
N HIS A 272 6.38 -1.66 10.25
CA HIS A 272 6.76 -3.04 10.63
C HIS A 272 7.48 -3.09 11.98
N GLY A 273 8.39 -2.12 12.21
CA GLY A 273 9.15 -2.05 13.45
C GLY A 273 8.26 -1.87 14.68
N MET A 274 7.26 -0.99 14.59
CA MET A 274 6.29 -0.73 15.66
C MET A 274 5.37 -1.94 15.89
N LEU A 275 4.79 -2.51 14.82
CA LEU A 275 3.91 -3.66 14.92
C LEU A 275 4.61 -4.88 15.55
N LEU A 276 5.86 -5.12 15.18
CA LEU A 276 6.63 -6.22 15.79
C LEU A 276 6.99 -5.94 17.25
N SER A 277 7.24 -4.69 17.63
CA SER A 277 7.43 -4.34 19.05
C SER A 277 6.19 -4.64 19.88
N LEU A 278 5.00 -4.26 19.39
CA LEU A 278 3.73 -4.57 20.06
C LEU A 278 3.50 -6.10 20.12
N SER A 279 3.75 -6.82 19.02
CA SER A 279 3.63 -8.28 18.99
C SER A 279 4.60 -9.00 19.97
N GLU A 280 5.83 -8.50 20.11
CA GLU A 280 6.80 -9.01 21.08
C GLU A 280 6.37 -8.81 22.54
N GLU A 281 5.57 -7.79 22.84
CA GLU A 281 4.98 -7.65 24.18
C GLU A 281 3.97 -8.76 24.48
N LEU A 282 3.26 -9.27 23.46
CA LEU A 282 2.23 -10.31 23.61
C LEU A 282 2.81 -11.73 23.67
N VAL A 283 3.94 -11.98 22.99
CA VAL A 283 4.44 -13.35 22.73
C VAL A 283 4.70 -14.17 24.00
N ALA A 284 5.14 -13.54 25.09
CA ALA A 284 5.41 -14.22 26.35
C ALA A 284 4.14 -14.74 27.04
N ARG A 285 2.99 -14.13 26.74
CA ARG A 285 1.67 -14.48 27.30
C ARG A 285 0.89 -15.40 26.37
N SER A 286 0.82 -15.05 25.08
CA SER A 286 0.25 -15.92 24.03
C SER A 286 0.94 -15.62 22.68
N PRO A 287 1.73 -16.57 22.14
CA PRO A 287 2.27 -16.46 20.78
C PRO A 287 1.19 -16.44 19.71
N VAL A 288 0.02 -17.04 19.99
CA VAL A 288 -1.14 -16.99 19.09
C VAL A 288 -1.66 -15.57 19.00
N ALA A 289 -1.91 -14.91 20.14
CA ALA A 289 -2.33 -13.51 20.18
C ALA A 289 -1.32 -12.57 19.47
N ALA A 290 -0.02 -12.82 19.66
CA ALA A 290 1.04 -12.06 18.99
C ALA A 290 0.96 -12.15 17.46
N MET A 291 0.72 -13.35 16.91
CA MET A 291 0.60 -13.56 15.46
C MET A 291 -0.77 -13.11 14.91
N GLU A 292 -1.85 -13.29 15.67
CA GLU A 292 -3.19 -12.78 15.31
C GLU A 292 -3.20 -11.25 15.25
N PHE A 293 -2.50 -10.57 16.17
CA PHE A 293 -2.33 -9.11 16.12
C PHE A 293 -1.65 -8.66 14.82
N LEU A 294 -0.55 -9.32 14.41
CA LEU A 294 0.12 -9.00 13.15
C LEU A 294 -0.78 -9.30 11.94
N LYS A 295 -1.56 -10.37 11.99
CA LYS A 295 -2.50 -10.73 10.93
C LYS A 295 -3.63 -9.72 10.79
N SER A 296 -4.19 -9.22 11.88
CA SER A 296 -5.31 -8.27 11.86
C SER A 296 -4.88 -6.81 11.70
N SER A 297 -3.59 -6.49 11.83
CA SER A 297 -3.11 -5.11 11.77
C SER A 297 -3.52 -4.34 10.51
N PRO A 298 -3.56 -4.90 9.28
CA PRO A 298 -4.00 -4.14 8.11
C PRO A 298 -5.48 -3.75 8.21
N ALA A 299 -6.35 -4.69 8.62
CA ALA A 299 -7.77 -4.43 8.78
C ALA A 299 -8.05 -3.44 9.92
N VAL A 300 -7.26 -3.48 10.98
CA VAL A 300 -7.32 -2.50 12.08
C VAL A 300 -6.88 -1.13 11.60
N LEU A 301 -5.73 -1.02 10.93
CA LEU A 301 -5.19 0.25 10.41
C LEU A 301 -6.05 0.87 9.31
N ALA A 302 -6.85 0.07 8.60
CA ALA A 302 -7.85 0.56 7.67
C ALA A 302 -9.05 1.24 8.36
N ARG A 303 -9.27 0.96 9.65
CA ARG A 303 -10.41 1.48 10.45
C ARG A 303 -10.02 2.56 11.44
N ILE A 304 -8.77 2.50 11.93
CA ILE A 304 -8.20 3.44 12.90
C ILE A 304 -6.83 3.91 12.41
N GLY A 305 -6.49 5.16 12.66
CA GLY A 305 -5.17 5.68 12.28
C GLY A 305 -4.02 4.99 13.03
N ALA A 306 -2.81 5.04 12.45
CA ALA A 306 -1.60 4.43 13.02
C ALA A 306 -1.26 4.88 14.45
N GLN A 307 -1.69 6.07 14.86
CA GLN A 307 -1.47 6.59 16.22
C GLN A 307 -2.34 5.89 17.28
N GLU A 308 -3.48 5.32 16.88
CA GLU A 308 -4.46 4.72 17.78
C GLU A 308 -4.25 3.20 17.95
N ILE A 309 -3.43 2.57 17.11
CA ILE A 309 -3.16 1.13 17.19
C ILE A 309 -2.57 0.72 18.54
N SER A 310 -1.75 1.58 19.16
CA SER A 310 -1.20 1.32 20.50
C SER A 310 -2.29 1.29 21.58
N ARG A 311 -3.35 2.10 21.42
CA ARG A 311 -4.50 2.08 22.35
C ARG A 311 -5.34 0.83 22.16
N TRP A 312 -5.64 0.46 20.91
CA TRP A 312 -6.32 -0.79 20.59
C TRP A 312 -5.54 -2.01 21.11
N HIS A 313 -4.22 -2.05 20.87
CA HIS A 313 -3.34 -3.06 21.42
C HIS A 313 -3.38 -3.12 22.96
N GLY A 314 -3.39 -1.96 23.64
CA GLY A 314 -3.47 -1.88 25.10
C GLY A 314 -4.74 -2.52 25.67
N GLU A 315 -5.90 -2.29 25.05
CA GLU A 315 -7.16 -2.93 25.44
C GLU A 315 -7.12 -4.45 25.22
N GLY A 316 -6.58 -4.91 24.09
CA GLY A 316 -6.38 -6.33 23.81
C GLY A 316 -5.42 -7.02 24.79
N SER A 317 -4.32 -6.33 25.13
CA SER A 317 -3.36 -6.79 26.14
C SER A 317 -4.00 -6.94 27.52
N ALA A 318 -4.81 -5.96 27.95
CA ALA A 318 -5.52 -6.04 29.22
C ALA A 318 -6.55 -7.18 29.26
N LEU A 319 -7.20 -7.48 28.13
CA LEU A 319 -8.07 -8.65 27.99
C LEU A 319 -7.29 -9.95 28.04
N LEU A 320 -6.11 -10.01 27.41
CA LEU A 320 -5.24 -11.18 27.44
C LEU A 320 -4.76 -11.50 28.87
N ASP A 321 -4.47 -10.49 29.67
CA ASP A 321 -4.10 -10.66 31.09
C ASP A 321 -5.27 -11.22 31.93
N ALA A 322 -6.51 -10.98 31.53
CA ALA A 322 -7.70 -11.52 32.20
C ALA A 322 -8.07 -12.94 31.70
N SER A 323 -7.93 -13.21 30.40
CA SER A 323 -8.20 -14.51 29.78
C SER A 323 -7.48 -14.65 28.44
N SER A 324 -6.72 -15.75 28.26
CA SER A 324 -6.00 -16.04 27.01
C SER A 324 -6.94 -16.08 25.81
N GLU A 325 -8.04 -16.83 25.92
CA GLU A 325 -9.04 -16.98 24.85
C GLU A 325 -9.73 -15.64 24.53
N GLY A 326 -9.97 -14.81 25.55
CA GLY A 326 -10.57 -13.49 25.36
C GLY A 326 -9.65 -12.52 24.62
N GLY A 327 -8.35 -12.52 24.96
CA GLY A 327 -7.35 -11.73 24.26
C GLY A 327 -7.10 -12.21 22.83
N GLU A 328 -7.03 -13.53 22.61
CA GLU A 328 -6.88 -14.11 21.27
C GLU A 328 -8.07 -13.78 20.36
N ALA A 329 -9.32 -13.92 20.85
CA ALA A 329 -10.51 -13.54 20.10
C ALA A 329 -10.57 -12.04 19.80
N TYR A 330 -10.04 -11.19 20.70
CA TYR A 330 -9.91 -9.76 20.46
C TYR A 330 -8.97 -9.47 19.28
N PHE A 331 -7.77 -10.04 19.28
CA PHE A 331 -6.79 -9.84 18.20
C PHE A 331 -7.18 -10.52 16.90
N ARG A 332 -8.08 -11.53 16.93
CA ARG A 332 -8.72 -12.12 15.75
C ARG A 332 -9.89 -11.27 15.21
N MET A 333 -10.23 -10.16 15.87
CA MET A 333 -11.38 -9.30 15.58
C MET A 333 -12.75 -10.01 15.69
N GLU A 334 -12.85 -11.01 16.56
CA GLU A 334 -14.09 -11.78 16.82
C GLU A 334 -14.82 -11.34 18.11
N SER A 335 -14.23 -10.40 18.85
CA SER A 335 -14.78 -9.89 20.12
C SER A 335 -15.68 -8.68 19.91
N SER A 336 -16.87 -8.68 20.51
CA SER A 336 -17.76 -7.50 20.55
C SER A 336 -17.09 -6.29 21.18
N ARG A 337 -16.26 -6.50 22.21
CA ARG A 337 -15.47 -5.42 22.83
C ARG A 337 -14.39 -4.89 21.88
N GLY A 338 -13.81 -5.75 21.03
CA GLY A 338 -12.88 -5.31 19.98
C GLY A 338 -13.54 -4.37 18.99
N GLU A 339 -14.76 -4.70 18.58
CA GLU A 339 -15.57 -3.88 17.68
C GLU A 339 -15.94 -2.53 18.31
N GLU A 340 -16.39 -2.53 19.58
CA GLU A 340 -16.69 -1.30 20.33
C GLU A 340 -15.47 -0.38 20.46
N VAL A 341 -14.29 -0.95 20.76
CA VAL A 341 -13.04 -0.17 20.87
C VAL A 341 -12.65 0.40 19.50
N LEU A 342 -12.70 -0.39 18.42
CA LEU A 342 -12.41 0.10 17.06
C LEU A 342 -13.36 1.23 16.66
N ASP A 343 -14.65 1.10 16.95
CA ASP A 343 -15.60 2.17 16.70
C ASP A 343 -15.30 3.42 17.52
N SER A 344 -14.92 3.27 18.79
CA SER A 344 -14.56 4.42 19.63
C SER A 344 -13.29 5.16 19.17
N LEU A 345 -12.34 4.43 18.57
CA LEU A 345 -11.06 4.96 18.10
C LEU A 345 -11.11 5.45 16.65
N SER A 346 -12.09 4.98 15.87
CA SER A 346 -12.26 5.41 14.49
C SER A 346 -12.63 6.88 14.42
N SER A 347 -12.05 7.60 13.46
CA SER A 347 -12.39 9.00 13.21
C SER A 347 -13.59 9.14 12.26
N ARG A 348 -13.87 8.10 11.48
CA ARG A 348 -14.92 8.04 10.45
C ARG A 348 -16.33 8.16 11.03
N VAL A 349 -17.18 8.89 10.31
CA VAL A 349 -18.62 8.96 10.57
C VAL A 349 -19.38 8.49 9.33
N ASP A 350 -20.08 7.36 9.43
CA ASP A 350 -20.93 6.84 8.35
C ASP A 350 -22.31 7.52 8.37
N LEU A 351 -22.78 7.96 7.19
CA LEU A 351 -24.07 8.62 7.03
C LEU A 351 -25.22 7.73 7.55
N SER A 352 -25.16 6.43 7.30
CA SER A 352 -26.19 5.46 7.72
C SER A 352 -26.44 5.47 9.23
N ARG A 353 -25.45 5.85 10.05
CA ARG A 353 -25.56 5.93 11.51
C ARG A 353 -26.12 7.26 12.01
N VAL A 354 -26.01 8.32 11.22
CA VAL A 354 -26.39 9.69 11.61
C VAL A 354 -27.54 10.26 10.78
N SER A 355 -27.99 9.58 9.73
CA SER A 355 -29.02 10.05 8.79
C SER A 355 -30.34 10.40 9.47
N ASP A 356 -30.77 9.61 10.47
CA ASP A 356 -31.98 9.89 11.25
C ASP A 356 -31.85 11.19 12.06
N ILE A 357 -30.68 11.42 12.65
CA ILE A 357 -30.37 12.64 13.41
C ILE A 357 -30.34 13.83 12.47
N LEU A 358 -29.67 13.70 11.32
CA LEU A 358 -29.59 14.76 10.30
C LEU A 358 -30.96 15.06 9.67
N ARG A 359 -31.82 14.06 9.48
CA ARG A 359 -33.21 14.26 9.03
C ARG A 359 -33.99 15.09 10.05
N MET A 360 -33.94 14.72 11.33
CA MET A 360 -34.59 15.49 12.38
C MET A 360 -34.04 16.92 12.48
N TYR A 361 -32.73 17.07 12.30
CA TYR A 361 -32.06 18.36 12.25
C TYR A 361 -32.54 19.22 11.09
N CYS A 362 -32.55 18.71 9.85
CA CYS A 362 -33.00 19.45 8.67
C CYS A 362 -34.49 19.79 8.75
N LYS A 363 -35.34 18.87 9.23
CA LYS A 363 -36.76 19.14 9.47
C LYS A 363 -36.98 20.28 10.46
N ALA A 364 -36.13 20.40 11.47
CA ALA A 364 -36.21 21.48 12.44
C ALA A 364 -35.81 22.84 11.84
N LEU A 365 -34.92 22.86 10.83
CA LEU A 365 -34.54 24.07 10.10
C LEU A 365 -35.62 24.47 9.10
N THR A 366 -36.01 23.57 8.21
CA THR A 366 -36.89 23.87 7.06
C THR A 366 -38.38 23.86 7.39
N GLY A 367 -38.76 23.30 8.55
CA GLY A 367 -40.17 23.06 8.91
C GLY A 367 -40.86 21.96 8.09
N SER A 368 -40.14 21.32 7.16
CA SER A 368 -40.68 20.34 6.19
C SER A 368 -40.02 18.98 6.37
N GLU A 369 -40.71 17.89 5.99
CA GLU A 369 -40.07 16.57 5.94
C GLU A 369 -39.09 16.53 4.77
N VAL A 370 -37.82 16.23 5.08
CA VAL A 370 -36.73 16.14 4.09
C VAL A 370 -36.06 14.79 4.23
N ALA A 371 -36.00 14.01 3.14
CA ALA A 371 -35.27 12.74 3.16
C ALA A 371 -33.75 12.98 3.11
N ILE A 372 -32.96 12.15 3.81
CA ILE A 372 -31.50 12.17 3.74
C ILE A 372 -31.03 10.90 3.05
N HIS A 373 -30.26 11.05 1.97
CA HIS A 373 -29.76 9.95 1.15
C HIS A 373 -28.24 10.06 0.91
N SER A 374 -27.60 8.95 0.55
CA SER A 374 -26.22 8.94 0.08
C SER A 374 -26.15 9.53 -1.33
N SER A 375 -25.14 10.35 -1.62
CA SER A 375 -24.82 10.87 -2.95
C SER A 375 -24.54 9.76 -3.97
N GLU A 376 -24.16 8.55 -3.52
CA GLU A 376 -23.98 7.38 -4.39
C GLU A 376 -25.26 7.06 -5.20
N VAL A 377 -26.44 7.31 -4.65
CA VAL A 377 -27.73 7.10 -5.32
C VAL A 377 -27.89 7.99 -6.57
N LEU A 378 -27.26 9.18 -6.58
CA LEU A 378 -27.30 10.09 -7.73
C LEU A 378 -26.43 9.55 -8.88
N THR A 379 -25.28 8.96 -8.57
CA THR A 379 -24.39 8.35 -9.56
C THR A 379 -25.01 7.11 -10.21
N GLU A 380 -25.70 6.27 -9.44
CA GLU A 380 -26.39 5.08 -9.95
C GLU A 380 -27.56 5.43 -10.89
N LYS A 381 -28.18 6.59 -10.69
CA LYS A 381 -29.29 7.09 -11.54
C LYS A 381 -28.82 7.80 -12.80
N GLY A 382 -27.51 7.96 -13.01
CA GLY A 382 -26.96 8.62 -14.20
C GLY A 382 -27.30 10.12 -14.29
N ILE A 383 -27.53 10.78 -13.16
CA ILE A 383 -27.71 12.24 -13.10
C ILE A 383 -26.31 12.86 -13.25
N GLY A 384 -25.85 12.97 -14.51
CA GLY A 384 -24.45 13.20 -14.90
C GLY A 384 -23.85 14.58 -14.63
N TRP A 385 -24.25 15.25 -13.55
CA TRP A 385 -23.77 16.59 -13.17
C TRP A 385 -23.40 16.72 -11.69
N VAL A 386 -23.44 15.63 -10.91
CA VAL A 386 -23.06 15.64 -9.49
C VAL A 386 -21.90 14.67 -9.30
N GLU A 387 -20.71 15.22 -8.98
CA GLU A 387 -19.59 14.41 -8.53
C GLU A 387 -20.01 13.59 -7.30
N SER A 388 -19.57 12.33 -7.24
CA SER A 388 -20.02 11.32 -6.27
C SER A 388 -19.91 11.71 -4.79
N GLU A 389 -19.22 12.82 -4.48
CA GLU A 389 -18.89 13.28 -3.13
C GLU A 389 -19.45 14.67 -2.79
N SER A 390 -20.19 15.32 -3.69
CA SER A 390 -20.75 16.65 -3.41
C SER A 390 -22.16 16.58 -2.82
N PRO A 391 -22.48 17.33 -1.74
CA PRO A 391 -23.82 17.40 -1.20
C PRO A 391 -24.78 18.14 -2.16
N SER A 392 -26.04 17.70 -2.26
CA SER A 392 -27.03 18.28 -3.19
C SER A 392 -28.48 18.14 -2.67
N THR A 393 -29.45 18.84 -3.25
CA THR A 393 -30.88 18.70 -2.90
C THR A 393 -31.83 18.82 -4.11
N GLU A 394 -32.91 18.02 -4.12
CA GLU A 394 -33.96 18.01 -5.16
C GLU A 394 -35.30 18.58 -4.62
N GLY A 395 -35.28 19.54 -3.70
CA GLY A 395 -36.51 20.15 -3.15
C GLY A 395 -37.25 19.30 -2.10
N SER A 396 -37.00 17.99 -2.04
CA SER A 396 -37.62 17.07 -1.06
C SER A 396 -36.66 16.08 -0.40
N ALA A 397 -35.43 16.00 -0.91
CA ALA A 397 -34.37 15.16 -0.39
C ALA A 397 -33.04 15.91 -0.41
N ILE A 398 -32.18 15.64 0.57
CA ILE A 398 -30.79 16.07 0.64
C ILE A 398 -29.90 14.84 0.48
N PHE A 399 -28.93 14.94 -0.41
CA PHE A 399 -27.93 13.93 -0.68
C PHE A 399 -26.60 14.36 -0.05
N LEU A 400 -25.97 13.46 0.69
CA LEU A 400 -24.72 13.70 1.42
C LEU A 400 -23.71 12.58 1.13
N PRO A 401 -22.41 12.81 1.33
CA PRO A 401 -21.40 11.75 1.22
C PRO A 401 -21.74 10.53 2.09
N PRO A 402 -21.38 9.30 1.67
CA PRO A 402 -21.68 8.08 2.43
C PRO A 402 -20.92 8.01 3.77
N TRP A 403 -19.76 8.65 3.86
CA TRP A 403 -18.92 8.72 5.07
C TRP A 403 -18.07 9.99 5.08
N MET A 404 -17.63 10.42 6.26
CA MET A 404 -16.71 11.56 6.46
C MET A 404 -15.52 11.16 7.34
N GLU A 405 -14.30 11.44 6.87
CA GLU A 405 -13.04 11.13 7.58
C GLU A 405 -11.94 12.19 7.30
N GLU A 406 -12.28 13.47 7.35
CA GLU A 406 -11.32 14.57 7.12
C GLU A 406 -10.56 14.99 8.39
N PHE A 407 -11.17 14.79 9.57
CA PHE A 407 -10.65 15.21 10.87
C PHE A 407 -10.28 14.00 11.74
N PRO A 408 -9.31 14.14 12.67
CA PRO A 408 -8.87 13.03 13.53
C PRO A 408 -9.93 12.57 14.55
N HIS A 409 -11.04 13.30 14.70
CA HIS A 409 -12.08 13.02 15.67
C HIS A 409 -13.46 13.04 15.02
N LYS A 410 -14.33 12.10 15.43
CA LYS A 410 -15.71 11.98 14.96
C LYS A 410 -16.51 13.27 15.10
N GLU A 411 -16.27 14.06 16.13
CA GLU A 411 -16.95 15.35 16.34
C GLU A 411 -16.68 16.33 15.20
N GLY A 412 -15.44 16.39 14.71
CA GLY A 412 -15.06 17.20 13.55
C GLY A 412 -15.74 16.72 12.29
N ASN A 413 -15.70 15.41 12.02
CA ASN A 413 -16.33 14.81 10.84
C ASN A 413 -17.87 14.93 10.86
N PHE A 414 -18.50 14.76 12.02
CA PHE A 414 -19.93 15.01 12.19
C PHE A 414 -20.28 16.49 12.00
N SER A 415 -19.39 17.41 12.40
CA SER A 415 -19.59 18.84 12.16
C SER A 415 -19.59 19.19 10.66
N VAL A 416 -18.85 18.45 9.82
CA VAL A 416 -18.92 18.61 8.35
C VAL A 416 -20.29 18.19 7.83
N TYR A 417 -20.82 17.05 8.26
CA TYR A 417 -22.19 16.66 7.90
C TYR A 417 -23.21 17.72 8.30
N LYS A 418 -23.06 18.32 9.48
CA LYS A 418 -23.93 19.43 9.89
C LYS A 418 -23.83 20.59 8.91
N VAL A 419 -22.62 21.03 8.55
CA VAL A 419 -22.41 22.13 7.59
C VAL A 419 -23.10 21.82 6.26
N TYR A 420 -22.86 20.66 5.66
CA TYR A 420 -23.51 20.26 4.40
C TYR A 420 -25.03 20.16 4.53
N SER A 421 -25.52 19.55 5.61
CA SER A 421 -26.96 19.43 5.86
C SER A 421 -27.62 20.80 6.04
N THR A 422 -26.98 21.72 6.77
CA THR A 422 -27.48 23.09 6.95
C THR A 422 -27.50 23.84 5.62
N HIS A 423 -26.43 23.75 4.82
CA HIS A 423 -26.35 24.39 3.51
C HIS A 423 -27.47 23.92 2.58
N GLN A 424 -27.60 22.61 2.40
CA GLN A 424 -28.62 22.02 1.54
C GLN A 424 -30.04 22.26 2.07
N ALA A 425 -30.25 22.22 3.39
CA ALA A 425 -31.51 22.62 4.00
C ALA A 425 -31.81 24.12 3.81
N GLY A 426 -30.77 24.95 3.77
CA GLY A 426 -30.87 26.39 3.52
C GLY A 426 -31.52 26.71 2.18
N HIS A 427 -31.22 25.95 1.12
CA HIS A 427 -31.90 26.13 -0.17
C HIS A 427 -33.42 25.89 -0.10
N LEU A 428 -33.86 24.96 0.75
CA LEU A 428 -35.28 24.69 0.99
C LEU A 428 -35.91 25.80 1.84
N GLU A 429 -35.25 26.14 2.93
CA GLU A 429 -35.74 27.12 3.91
C GLU A 429 -35.82 28.53 3.34
N PHE A 430 -34.83 28.91 2.54
CA PHE A 430 -34.72 30.24 1.94
C PHE A 430 -35.20 30.29 0.49
N ASP A 431 -36.06 29.35 0.11
CA ASP A 431 -36.92 29.39 -1.09
C ASP A 431 -36.16 29.45 -2.43
N THR A 432 -35.03 28.73 -2.55
CA THR A 432 -34.29 28.60 -3.81
C THR A 432 -35.17 27.99 -4.91
N PHE A 433 -35.93 26.95 -4.57
CA PHE A 433 -36.81 26.26 -5.52
C PHE A 433 -38.11 27.03 -5.82
N GLY A 434 -38.35 28.16 -5.16
CA GLY A 434 -39.51 29.03 -5.37
C GLY A 434 -39.33 30.06 -6.49
N PHE A 435 -38.27 29.94 -7.31
CA PHE A 435 -37.99 30.86 -8.40
C PHE A 435 -39.17 31.00 -9.36
N THR A 436 -39.59 32.24 -9.58
CA THR A 436 -40.62 32.59 -10.57
C THR A 436 -40.06 33.59 -11.59
N PHE A 437 -40.16 33.26 -12.87
CA PHE A 437 -39.57 34.07 -13.95
C PHE A 437 -40.14 35.51 -13.98
N GLU A 438 -41.43 35.65 -13.70
CA GLU A 438 -42.13 36.93 -13.75
C GLU A 438 -42.02 37.77 -12.46
N ARG A 439 -41.50 37.21 -11.38
CA ARG A 439 -41.42 37.90 -10.08
C ARG A 439 -40.30 38.93 -10.10
N GLU A 440 -40.57 40.12 -9.59
CA GLU A 440 -39.55 41.17 -9.43
C GLU A 440 -38.55 40.80 -8.33
N GLY A 441 -37.27 41.11 -8.56
CA GLY A 441 -36.25 41.09 -7.51
C GLY A 441 -36.52 42.16 -6.45
N ARG A 442 -35.90 42.02 -5.28
CA ARG A 442 -36.02 43.01 -4.19
C ARG A 442 -34.86 44.01 -4.17
N ILE A 443 -33.79 43.69 -4.88
CA ILE A 443 -32.57 44.49 -4.95
C ILE A 443 -32.35 44.97 -6.38
N PHE A 444 -32.49 44.06 -7.35
CA PHE A 444 -32.24 44.36 -8.75
C PHE A 444 -33.53 44.40 -9.57
N PRO A 445 -33.66 45.33 -10.54
CA PRO A 445 -34.77 45.34 -11.48
C PRO A 445 -34.68 44.14 -12.42
N ASN A 446 -35.85 43.62 -12.82
CA ASN A 446 -35.98 42.46 -13.71
C ASN A 446 -35.47 42.76 -15.13
N LEU A 447 -34.33 42.16 -15.52
CA LEU A 447 -33.79 42.23 -16.89
C LEU A 447 -34.26 41.05 -17.77
N ARG A 448 -34.72 39.97 -17.16
CA ARG A 448 -35.15 38.72 -17.83
C ARG A 448 -36.15 38.98 -18.96
N ARG A 449 -37.17 39.82 -18.71
CA ARG A 449 -38.21 40.15 -19.71
C ARG A 449 -37.66 40.82 -20.97
N GLY A 450 -36.69 41.72 -20.80
CA GLY A 450 -36.06 42.42 -21.92
C GLY A 450 -35.28 41.45 -22.78
N LEU A 451 -34.45 40.62 -22.15
CA LEU A 451 -33.61 39.62 -22.82
C LEU A 451 -34.44 38.55 -23.53
N GLU A 452 -35.54 38.09 -22.92
CA GLU A 452 -36.43 37.14 -23.58
C GLU A 452 -37.06 37.74 -24.85
N LYS A 453 -37.52 38.98 -24.77
CA LYS A 453 -38.08 39.68 -25.93
C LYS A 453 -37.05 39.84 -27.04
N GLU A 454 -35.83 40.26 -26.71
CA GLU A 454 -34.73 40.39 -27.66
C GLU A 454 -34.38 39.04 -28.32
N ARG A 455 -34.34 37.96 -27.55
CA ARG A 455 -34.14 36.60 -28.07
C ARG A 455 -35.25 36.20 -29.04
N LEU A 456 -36.52 36.36 -28.65
CA LEU A 456 -37.66 36.00 -29.50
C LEU A 456 -37.68 36.82 -30.80
N GLU A 457 -37.30 38.10 -30.74
CA GLU A 457 -37.16 38.95 -31.93
C GLU A 457 -35.99 38.49 -32.83
N ALA A 458 -34.87 38.07 -32.25
CA ALA A 458 -33.73 37.51 -32.98
C ALA A 458 -34.07 36.16 -33.64
N ASP A 459 -34.76 35.27 -32.92
CA ASP A 459 -35.22 33.97 -33.41
C ASP A 459 -36.23 34.15 -34.56
N ALA A 460 -37.13 35.14 -34.47
CA ALA A 460 -38.07 35.50 -35.53
C ALA A 460 -37.39 36.14 -36.76
N ALA A 461 -36.24 36.78 -36.58
CA ALA A 461 -35.46 37.40 -37.66
C ALA A 461 -34.49 36.44 -38.35
N ALA A 462 -34.22 35.27 -37.77
CA ALA A 462 -33.34 34.26 -38.35
C ALA A 462 -33.97 33.63 -39.60
N PRO A 463 -33.23 33.48 -40.72
CA PRO A 463 -33.74 32.78 -41.90
C PRO A 463 -34.04 31.30 -41.56
N PRO A 464 -35.09 30.69 -42.14
CA PRO A 464 -35.42 29.29 -41.86
C PRO A 464 -34.22 28.42 -42.24
N ALA A 465 -33.63 27.78 -41.24
CA ALA A 465 -32.52 26.86 -41.44
C ALA A 465 -32.97 25.73 -42.40
N ALA A 466 -32.23 25.53 -43.49
CA ALA A 466 -32.42 24.38 -44.37
C ALA A 466 -32.07 23.12 -43.58
N SER A 467 -33.09 22.48 -43.02
CA SER A 467 -33.00 21.17 -42.39
C SER A 467 -32.59 20.13 -43.42
N GLN A 468 -31.29 19.83 -43.47
CA GLN A 468 -30.81 18.60 -44.08
C GLN A 468 -31.00 17.46 -43.07
N GLY A 469 -31.98 16.60 -43.31
CA GLY A 469 -32.15 15.36 -42.58
C GLY A 469 -33.63 15.06 -42.30
N ALA A 470 -34.20 14.18 -43.09
CA ALA A 470 -35.56 13.71 -42.99
C ALA A 470 -35.83 13.02 -41.65
N ASP A 471 -36.81 13.52 -40.90
CA ASP A 471 -37.99 12.76 -40.47
C ASP A 471 -39.12 13.73 -40.10
N GLY A 472 -40.29 13.50 -40.69
CA GLY A 472 -41.42 14.41 -40.68
C GLY A 472 -42.14 14.49 -39.35
N ASN A 473 -41.62 15.30 -38.43
CA ASN A 473 -42.33 15.80 -37.28
C ASN A 473 -41.80 17.21 -36.97
N GLY A 474 -42.48 18.25 -37.49
CA GLY A 474 -42.19 19.63 -37.13
C GLY A 474 -42.42 19.83 -35.63
N HIS A 475 -41.38 19.68 -34.83
CA HIS A 475 -41.38 20.06 -33.43
C HIS A 475 -40.95 21.52 -33.39
N GLU A 476 -41.88 22.38 -32.99
CA GLU A 476 -41.53 23.63 -32.33
C GLU A 476 -40.48 23.34 -31.24
N PRO A 477 -39.51 24.24 -30.99
CA PRO A 477 -38.59 24.05 -29.87
C PRO A 477 -39.42 23.77 -28.61
N PRO A 478 -39.05 22.74 -27.81
CA PRO A 478 -39.86 22.33 -26.67
C PRO A 478 -40.06 23.53 -25.73
N GLU A 479 -41.31 23.80 -25.35
CA GLU A 479 -41.61 24.81 -24.33
C GLU A 479 -40.85 24.44 -23.04
N PRO A 480 -40.26 25.43 -22.33
CA PRO A 480 -39.51 25.16 -21.11
C PRO A 480 -40.44 24.51 -20.08
N LEU A 481 -40.00 23.41 -19.45
CA LEU A 481 -40.80 22.67 -18.48
C LEU A 481 -40.90 23.40 -17.14
N THR A 482 -39.95 24.30 -16.86
CA THR A 482 -39.88 25.10 -15.63
C THR A 482 -39.45 26.54 -15.90
N ASP A 483 -39.78 27.45 -14.96
CA ASP A 483 -39.33 28.84 -15.01
C ASP A 483 -37.80 28.97 -14.97
N MET A 484 -37.09 28.05 -14.30
CA MET A 484 -35.62 28.03 -14.31
C MET A 484 -35.05 27.58 -15.65
N GLU A 485 -35.67 26.61 -16.32
CA GLU A 485 -35.27 26.26 -17.68
C GLU A 485 -35.45 27.43 -18.64
N ARG A 486 -36.59 28.14 -18.54
CA ARG A 486 -36.88 29.39 -19.27
C ARG A 486 -35.84 30.47 -18.98
N PHE A 487 -35.37 30.58 -17.75
CA PHE A 487 -34.29 31.49 -17.38
C PHE A 487 -32.95 31.13 -18.02
N PHE A 488 -32.49 29.89 -17.90
CA PHE A 488 -31.21 29.49 -18.50
C PHE A 488 -31.20 29.55 -20.03
N ASP A 489 -32.39 29.50 -20.62
CA ASP A 489 -32.61 29.69 -22.04
C ASP A 489 -32.25 31.10 -22.54
N LEU A 490 -32.10 32.08 -21.65
CA LEU A 490 -31.66 33.43 -22.01
C LEU A 490 -30.16 33.51 -22.37
N PHE A 491 -29.40 32.43 -22.17
CA PHE A 491 -27.94 32.44 -22.26
C PHE A 491 -27.43 31.55 -23.40
N GLU A 492 -26.47 32.07 -24.17
CA GLU A 492 -25.78 31.29 -25.22
C GLU A 492 -24.94 30.14 -24.63
N ASP A 493 -24.19 30.41 -23.56
CA ASP A 493 -23.46 29.42 -22.77
C ASP A 493 -24.26 29.09 -21.51
N ARG A 494 -25.16 28.10 -21.62
CA ARG A 494 -25.96 27.60 -20.50
C ARG A 494 -25.12 27.06 -19.35
N ARG A 495 -23.91 26.55 -19.62
CA ARG A 495 -23.03 25.99 -18.59
C ARG A 495 -22.47 27.09 -17.71
N LEU A 496 -21.90 28.14 -18.32
CA LEU A 496 -21.39 29.30 -17.58
C LEU A 496 -22.52 29.99 -16.78
N ALA A 497 -23.70 30.16 -17.38
CA ALA A 497 -24.84 30.75 -16.67
C ALA A 497 -25.31 29.91 -15.48
N SER A 498 -25.33 28.58 -15.63
CA SER A 498 -25.64 27.65 -14.53
C SER A 498 -24.62 27.72 -13.40
N ASP A 499 -23.32 27.73 -13.72
CA ASP A 499 -22.25 27.81 -12.72
C ASP A 499 -22.30 29.14 -11.95
N LEU A 500 -22.52 30.26 -12.66
CA LEU A 500 -22.71 31.56 -12.04
C LEU A 500 -23.96 31.59 -11.16
N PHE A 501 -25.08 31.05 -11.61
CA PHE A 501 -26.30 31.02 -10.80
C PHE A 501 -26.12 30.19 -9.53
N ALA A 502 -25.56 28.98 -9.63
CA ALA A 502 -25.32 28.11 -8.48
C ALA A 502 -24.43 28.83 -7.45
N LEU A 503 -23.30 29.37 -7.90
CA LEU A 503 -22.38 30.14 -7.05
C LEU A 503 -23.05 31.32 -6.34
N LEU A 504 -23.87 32.10 -7.06
CA LEU A 504 -24.52 33.28 -6.53
C LEU A 504 -25.64 32.93 -5.56
N GLU A 505 -26.38 31.87 -5.87
CA GLU A 505 -27.40 31.37 -4.99
C GLU A 505 -26.79 30.82 -3.70
N ASP A 506 -25.71 30.04 -3.78
CA ASP A 506 -24.94 29.59 -2.62
C ASP A 506 -24.44 30.78 -1.78
N ALA A 507 -23.92 31.83 -2.43
CA ALA A 507 -23.50 33.05 -1.72
C ALA A 507 -24.67 33.75 -0.98
N ARG A 508 -25.89 33.70 -1.52
CA ARG A 508 -27.10 34.20 -0.85
C ARG A 508 -27.46 33.30 0.33
N ILE A 509 -27.47 31.99 0.15
CA ILE A 509 -27.77 31.00 1.21
C ILE A 509 -26.76 31.11 2.34
N ASP A 510 -25.47 31.23 2.04
CA ASP A 510 -24.38 31.46 3.00
C ASP A 510 -24.61 32.67 3.87
N ALA A 511 -24.96 33.81 3.25
CA ALA A 511 -25.22 35.04 3.99
C ALA A 511 -26.45 34.92 4.90
N LEU A 512 -27.49 34.22 4.45
CA LEU A 512 -28.70 33.96 5.24
C LEU A 512 -28.42 33.01 6.41
N MET A 513 -27.71 31.91 6.16
CA MET A 513 -27.32 30.96 7.19
C MET A 513 -26.41 31.60 8.23
N GLU A 514 -25.40 32.36 7.81
CA GLU A 514 -24.52 33.04 8.74
C GLU A 514 -25.32 34.02 9.61
N ARG A 515 -26.35 34.69 9.06
CA ARG A 515 -27.18 35.60 9.85
C ARG A 515 -28.11 34.86 10.83
N GLU A 516 -28.92 33.93 10.34
CA GLU A 516 -29.98 33.29 11.12
C GLU A 516 -29.45 32.20 12.08
N TYR A 517 -28.38 31.49 11.70
CA TYR A 517 -27.88 30.31 12.42
C TYR A 517 -26.54 30.53 13.13
N ALA A 518 -26.58 31.21 14.27
CA ALA A 518 -25.37 31.49 15.07
C ALA A 518 -24.58 30.22 15.48
N GLY A 519 -25.26 29.09 15.70
CA GLY A 519 -24.64 27.85 16.17
C GLY A 519 -23.77 27.12 15.14
N ILE A 520 -23.92 27.37 13.84
CA ILE A 520 -23.13 26.71 12.79
C ILE A 520 -21.92 27.53 12.34
N ARG A 521 -21.90 28.84 12.61
CA ARG A 521 -20.90 29.80 12.10
C ARG A 521 -19.45 29.34 12.24
N ALA A 522 -19.08 28.76 13.39
CA ALA A 522 -17.71 28.32 13.64
C ALA A 522 -17.32 27.14 12.73
N ALA A 523 -18.16 26.11 12.66
CA ALA A 523 -17.96 24.96 11.78
C ALA A 523 -18.01 25.38 10.30
N TYR A 524 -18.90 26.31 9.95
CA TYR A 524 -19.04 26.86 8.61
C TYR A 524 -17.76 27.56 8.15
N ARG A 525 -17.23 28.50 8.94
CA ARG A 525 -15.97 29.20 8.66
C ARG A 525 -14.76 28.26 8.62
N GLN A 526 -14.76 27.21 9.44
CA GLN A 526 -13.72 26.19 9.38
C GLN A 526 -13.77 25.44 8.05
N ARG A 527 -14.96 25.05 7.58
CA ARG A 527 -15.13 24.39 6.28
C ARG A 527 -14.72 25.30 5.12
N GLN A 528 -15.17 26.56 5.12
CA GLN A 528 -14.79 27.55 4.10
C GLN A 528 -13.26 27.73 3.99
N ARG A 529 -12.54 27.73 5.12
CA ARG A 529 -11.07 27.81 5.12
C ARG A 529 -10.41 26.57 4.51
N VAL A 530 -10.87 25.37 4.89
CA VAL A 530 -10.37 24.11 4.32
C VAL A 530 -10.63 24.08 2.81
N GLU A 531 -11.77 24.60 2.38
CA GLU A 531 -12.13 24.65 0.97
C GLU A 531 -11.26 25.65 0.20
N LEU A 532 -11.05 26.85 0.72
CA LEU A 532 -10.12 27.85 0.15
C LEU A 532 -8.69 27.33 0.01
N GLU A 533 -8.20 26.51 0.95
CA GLU A 533 -6.85 25.93 0.92
C GLU A 533 -6.67 24.90 -0.22
N ARG A 534 -7.75 24.25 -0.68
CA ARG A 534 -7.72 23.24 -1.74
C ARG A 534 -7.88 23.84 -3.14
N ARG A 535 -8.33 25.10 -3.24
CA ARG A 535 -8.65 25.75 -4.52
C ARG A 535 -7.44 25.89 -5.45
N PRO A 536 -7.61 25.72 -6.78
CA PRO A 536 -6.52 25.82 -7.75
C PRO A 536 -5.99 27.24 -7.84
N ALA A 537 -4.69 27.41 -8.11
CA ALA A 537 -4.08 28.73 -8.31
C ALA A 537 -4.66 29.44 -9.55
N VAL A 538 -5.42 30.53 -9.36
CA VAL A 538 -6.12 31.28 -10.42
C VAL A 538 -5.19 31.84 -11.50
N GLU A 539 -3.93 32.09 -11.17
CA GLU A 539 -2.91 32.57 -12.12
C GLU A 539 -2.58 31.54 -13.20
N LYS A 540 -2.84 30.26 -12.92
CA LYS A 540 -2.63 29.14 -13.85
C LYS A 540 -3.88 28.80 -14.66
N LEU A 541 -5.00 29.44 -14.35
CA LEU A 541 -6.26 29.21 -15.03
C LEU A 541 -6.40 30.17 -16.24
N PRO A 542 -7.14 29.75 -17.26
CA PRO A 542 -7.63 30.63 -18.31
C PRO A 542 -8.43 31.80 -17.73
N LEU A 543 -8.37 33.00 -18.31
CA LEU A 543 -8.93 34.22 -17.68
C LEU A 543 -10.43 34.10 -17.30
N LEU A 544 -11.28 33.54 -18.15
CA LEU A 544 -12.70 33.37 -17.82
C LEU A 544 -12.91 32.35 -16.69
N GLN A 545 -12.17 31.24 -16.70
CA GLN A 545 -12.21 30.27 -15.59
C GLN A 545 -11.67 30.89 -14.28
N ALA A 546 -10.58 31.65 -14.36
CA ALA A 546 -10.01 32.40 -13.24
C ALA A 546 -10.99 33.46 -12.70
N PHE A 547 -11.82 34.07 -13.57
CA PHE A 547 -12.84 35.02 -13.17
C PHE A 547 -13.89 34.34 -12.28
N VAL A 548 -14.45 33.22 -12.75
CA VAL A 548 -15.43 32.44 -12.01
C VAL A 548 -14.84 31.89 -10.70
N GLU A 549 -13.63 31.34 -10.75
CA GLU A 549 -12.92 30.83 -9.55
C GLU A 549 -12.66 31.92 -8.50
N ASN A 550 -12.34 33.15 -8.91
CA ASN A 550 -12.23 34.27 -7.96
C ASN A 550 -13.57 34.64 -7.32
N LEU A 551 -14.69 34.50 -8.03
CA LEU A 551 -16.01 34.69 -7.45
C LEU A 551 -16.33 33.57 -6.43
N VAL A 552 -15.92 32.32 -6.70
CA VAL A 552 -15.99 31.22 -5.72
C VAL A 552 -15.18 31.52 -4.46
N ARG A 553 -13.93 31.98 -4.61
CA ARG A 553 -13.10 32.40 -3.45
C ARG A 553 -13.74 33.52 -2.64
N ALA A 554 -14.38 34.47 -3.33
CA ALA A 554 -15.08 35.58 -2.70
C ALA A 554 -16.37 35.14 -1.98
N SER A 555 -17.13 34.18 -2.52
CA SER A 555 -18.33 33.62 -1.87
C SER A 555 -17.96 32.87 -0.59
N LEU A 556 -16.84 32.12 -0.60
CA LEU A 556 -16.25 31.45 0.57
C LEU A 556 -15.68 32.39 1.65
N GLY A 557 -15.82 33.72 1.47
CA GLY A 557 -15.30 34.71 2.41
C GLY A 557 -13.78 34.96 2.32
N GLY A 558 -13.10 34.36 1.34
CA GLY A 558 -11.66 34.49 1.08
C GLY A 558 -11.32 35.65 0.16
N MET A 559 -11.81 36.86 0.46
CA MET A 559 -11.53 38.07 -0.34
C MET A 559 -10.03 38.36 -0.46
N ASP A 560 -9.26 38.03 0.57
CA ASP A 560 -7.80 38.12 0.62
C ASP A 560 -7.09 37.09 -0.27
N CYS A 561 -7.79 36.05 -0.71
CA CYS A 561 -7.32 35.04 -1.67
C CYS A 561 -7.67 35.38 -3.13
N VAL A 562 -8.47 36.42 -3.38
CA VAL A 562 -8.79 36.88 -4.74
C VAL A 562 -7.55 37.49 -5.38
N ARG A 563 -7.18 37.01 -6.57
CA ARG A 563 -6.05 37.52 -7.36
C ARG A 563 -6.53 37.80 -8.76
N TRP A 564 -6.19 38.95 -9.32
CA TRP A 564 -6.64 39.35 -10.66
C TRP A 564 -5.60 40.23 -11.36
N PRO A 565 -5.52 40.24 -12.71
CA PRO A 565 -4.65 41.16 -13.44
C PRO A 565 -5.02 42.63 -13.18
N LYS A 566 -4.05 43.47 -12.78
CA LYS A 566 -4.26 44.89 -12.46
C LYS A 566 -5.00 45.68 -13.55
N PRO A 567 -4.69 45.55 -14.85
CA PRO A 567 -5.41 46.29 -15.89
C PRO A 567 -6.91 45.97 -15.93
N LEU A 568 -7.29 44.79 -15.45
CA LEU A 568 -8.66 44.28 -15.42
C LEU A 568 -9.29 44.36 -14.02
N ALA A 569 -8.60 44.93 -13.03
CA ALA A 569 -9.08 45.04 -11.65
C ALA A 569 -10.49 45.66 -11.54
N PRO A 570 -10.84 46.73 -12.30
CA PRO A 570 -12.19 47.30 -12.24
C PRO A 570 -13.31 46.29 -12.57
N VAL A 571 -13.05 45.34 -13.48
CA VAL A 571 -14.02 44.30 -13.87
C VAL A 571 -14.31 43.37 -12.69
N MET A 572 -13.25 42.94 -11.99
CA MET A 572 -13.38 42.06 -10.83
C MET A 572 -13.98 42.80 -9.62
N GLU A 573 -13.59 44.05 -9.38
CA GLU A 573 -14.19 44.90 -8.33
C GLU A 573 -15.68 45.12 -8.56
N GLN A 574 -16.08 45.38 -9.81
CA GLN A 574 -17.49 45.48 -10.19
C GLN A 574 -18.21 44.14 -9.96
N ALA A 575 -17.65 43.02 -10.40
CA ALA A 575 -18.27 41.71 -10.26
C ALA A 575 -18.50 41.33 -8.79
N VAL A 576 -17.48 41.50 -7.94
CA VAL A 576 -17.59 41.27 -6.50
C VAL A 576 -18.58 42.24 -5.85
N GLY A 577 -18.59 43.52 -6.27
CA GLY A 577 -19.54 44.51 -5.77
C GLY A 577 -21.00 44.14 -6.06
N ILE A 578 -21.29 43.64 -7.27
CA ILE A 578 -22.62 43.16 -7.63
C ILE A 578 -22.99 41.92 -6.79
N MET A 579 -22.08 40.95 -6.66
CA MET A 579 -22.29 39.75 -5.83
C MET A 579 -22.55 40.09 -4.36
N ALA A 580 -21.83 41.08 -3.81
CA ALA A 580 -21.98 41.50 -2.41
C ALA A 580 -23.40 41.99 -2.08
N ALA A 581 -24.19 42.42 -3.07
CA ALA A 581 -25.57 42.81 -2.87
C ALA A 581 -26.46 41.64 -2.42
N LEU A 582 -26.13 40.40 -2.77
CA LEU A 582 -26.87 39.19 -2.33
C LEU A 582 -26.75 38.94 -0.83
N ARG A 583 -25.78 39.57 -0.15
CA ARG A 583 -25.65 39.49 1.31
C ARG A 583 -26.70 40.32 2.06
N GLN A 584 -27.48 41.14 1.35
CA GLN A 584 -28.52 41.96 1.96
C GLN A 584 -29.70 41.11 2.47
N PRO A 585 -30.32 41.44 3.62
CA PRO A 585 -31.34 40.58 4.23
C PRO A 585 -32.59 40.32 3.40
N GLN A 586 -32.92 41.25 2.51
CA GLN A 586 -34.10 41.14 1.67
C GLN A 586 -33.87 40.32 0.38
N ALA A 587 -32.63 39.93 0.04
CA ALA A 587 -32.32 39.21 -1.19
C ALA A 587 -33.15 37.92 -1.34
N ILE A 588 -33.71 37.70 -2.54
CA ILE A 588 -34.45 36.47 -2.91
C ILE A 588 -33.78 35.79 -4.11
N VAL A 589 -34.21 34.57 -4.45
CA VAL A 589 -33.64 33.81 -5.58
C VAL A 589 -33.73 34.56 -6.91
N GLU A 590 -34.77 35.40 -7.10
CA GLU A 590 -34.85 36.28 -8.27
C GLU A 590 -33.69 37.28 -8.31
N ASP A 591 -33.21 37.78 -7.17
CA ASP A 591 -32.02 38.65 -7.13
C ASP A 591 -30.76 37.87 -7.53
N SER A 592 -30.62 36.59 -7.15
CA SER A 592 -29.53 35.71 -7.61
C SER A 592 -29.54 35.55 -9.13
N ALA A 593 -30.73 35.35 -9.74
CA ALA A 593 -30.90 35.29 -11.19
C ALA A 593 -30.55 36.64 -11.87
N GLU A 594 -30.94 37.75 -11.27
CA GLU A 594 -30.62 39.09 -11.79
C GLU A 594 -29.12 39.42 -11.70
N VAL A 595 -28.43 38.97 -10.64
CA VAL A 595 -26.97 39.08 -10.54
C VAL A 595 -26.30 38.15 -11.56
N THR A 596 -26.84 36.96 -11.79
CA THR A 596 -26.33 36.01 -12.80
C THR A 596 -26.30 36.66 -14.18
N ILE A 597 -27.38 37.34 -14.60
CA ILE A 597 -27.43 38.06 -15.88
C ILE A 597 -26.30 39.09 -15.99
N ARG A 598 -26.11 39.91 -14.94
CA ARG A 598 -25.12 41.00 -14.94
C ARG A 598 -23.69 40.46 -14.96
N LEU A 599 -23.40 39.42 -14.16
CA LEU A 599 -22.09 38.79 -14.16
C LEU A 599 -21.81 38.03 -15.46
N TYR A 600 -22.83 37.41 -16.06
CA TYR A 600 -22.70 36.77 -17.37
C TYR A 600 -22.37 37.79 -18.47
N GLN A 601 -23.00 38.97 -18.46
CA GLN A 601 -22.67 40.06 -19.39
C GLN A 601 -21.23 40.56 -19.25
N LEU A 602 -20.70 40.62 -18.02
CA LEU A 602 -19.28 40.90 -17.78
C LEU A 602 -18.39 39.75 -18.26
N ALA A 603 -18.75 38.51 -17.92
CA ALA A 603 -18.00 37.31 -18.26
C ALA A 603 -17.86 37.12 -19.78
N ARG A 604 -18.90 37.42 -20.57
CA ARG A 604 -18.85 37.38 -22.05
C ARG A 604 -17.80 38.30 -22.67
N GLN A 605 -17.39 39.35 -21.96
CA GLN A 605 -16.36 40.27 -22.44
C GLN A 605 -14.94 39.73 -22.15
N ILE A 606 -14.81 38.70 -21.31
CA ILE A 606 -13.52 38.14 -20.89
C ILE A 606 -13.18 36.95 -21.80
N PRO A 607 -12.08 37.00 -22.57
CA PRO A 607 -11.65 35.87 -23.40
C PRO A 607 -11.10 34.75 -22.52
N ASN A 608 -11.42 33.50 -22.85
CA ASN A 608 -10.94 32.35 -22.11
C ASN A 608 -9.56 31.87 -22.61
N ILE A 609 -8.51 32.65 -22.30
CA ILE A 609 -7.11 32.40 -22.74
C ILE A 609 -6.18 32.27 -21.53
N LEU A 610 -5.06 31.54 -21.66
CA LEU A 610 -4.03 31.47 -20.61
C LEU A 610 -3.40 32.86 -20.40
N SER A 611 -3.25 33.23 -19.13
CA SER A 611 -2.70 34.51 -18.71
C SER A 611 -1.17 34.60 -18.82
N GLU A 612 -0.46 33.55 -19.29
CA GLU A 612 0.99 33.56 -19.52
C GLU A 612 1.48 34.71 -20.45
N LEU A 613 0.55 35.40 -21.11
CA LEU A 613 0.79 36.58 -21.94
C LEU A 613 0.77 37.92 -21.15
N MET A 614 0.43 37.91 -19.85
CA MET A 614 0.34 39.07 -18.95
C MET A 614 1.37 39.00 -17.82
N ASP A 615 2.65 38.97 -18.20
CA ASP A 615 3.74 38.45 -17.39
C ASP A 615 4.08 39.17 -16.06
N GLN A 616 3.43 40.28 -15.64
CA GLN A 616 3.89 41.02 -14.43
C GLN A 616 2.88 41.69 -13.48
N GLU A 617 1.56 41.51 -13.57
CA GLU A 617 0.65 42.29 -12.69
C GLU A 617 -0.59 41.57 -12.14
N TRP A 618 -0.46 40.37 -11.58
CA TRP A 618 -1.51 39.83 -10.70
C TRP A 618 -1.38 40.44 -9.30
N SER A 619 -2.45 41.04 -8.78
CA SER A 619 -2.47 41.60 -7.43
C SER A 619 -3.67 41.13 -6.62
N ALA A 620 -3.54 41.19 -5.30
CA ALA A 620 -4.69 41.06 -4.42
C ALA A 620 -5.70 42.19 -4.72
N LEU A 621 -6.99 41.84 -4.69
CA LEU A 621 -8.05 42.83 -4.79
C LEU A 621 -8.10 43.66 -3.50
N GLY A 622 -8.08 45.00 -3.60
CA GLY A 622 -8.38 45.88 -2.46
C GLY A 622 -7.31 46.00 -1.36
N GLY A 623 -6.06 46.33 -1.71
CA GLY A 623 -4.99 46.67 -0.75
C GLY A 623 -5.30 47.82 0.23
N ASP A 624 -6.37 48.59 -0.01
CA ASP A 624 -6.87 49.66 0.86
C ASP A 624 -8.33 49.37 1.29
N GLN A 625 -8.51 48.83 2.50
CA GLN A 625 -9.81 48.50 3.12
C GLN A 625 -10.81 49.66 3.21
N GLU A 626 -10.38 50.91 3.02
CA GLU A 626 -11.24 52.11 3.11
C GLU A 626 -12.05 52.40 1.83
N MET A 627 -11.65 51.91 0.65
CA MET A 627 -12.35 52.19 -0.62
C MET A 627 -13.63 51.36 -0.82
N MET A 628 -13.78 50.23 -0.13
CA MET A 628 -14.90 49.29 -0.36
C MET A 628 -16.21 49.74 0.31
N GLN A 629 -16.16 50.69 1.26
CA GLN A 629 -17.36 51.29 1.89
C GLN A 629 -17.96 52.46 1.10
N LEU A 630 -17.32 52.89 0.00
CA LEU A 630 -17.67 54.13 -0.71
C LEU A 630 -18.13 53.94 -2.17
N MET A 631 -18.29 52.71 -2.65
CA MET A 631 -18.75 52.47 -4.02
C MET A 631 -20.27 52.77 -4.15
N PRO A 632 -20.71 53.59 -5.13
CA PRO A 632 -22.12 53.89 -5.31
C PRO A 632 -22.89 52.65 -5.76
N MET A 633 -23.99 52.36 -5.07
CA MET A 633 -24.95 51.28 -5.35
C MET A 633 -25.87 51.62 -6.55
N THR A 634 -25.38 52.27 -7.59
CA THR A 634 -26.22 52.71 -8.72
C THR A 634 -26.03 51.80 -9.93
N ALA A 635 -27.13 51.12 -10.30
CA ALA A 635 -27.26 50.14 -11.37
C ALA A 635 -27.19 50.73 -12.81
N ASP A 636 -26.96 52.03 -12.98
CA ASP A 636 -27.16 52.73 -14.26
C ASP A 636 -25.92 52.85 -15.17
N ALA A 637 -24.78 52.24 -14.83
CA ALA A 637 -23.58 52.23 -15.68
C ALA A 637 -23.46 50.97 -16.57
N LEU A 638 -24.56 50.27 -16.83
CA LEU A 638 -24.61 49.08 -17.68
C LEU A 638 -24.77 49.50 -19.15
N GLY A 639 -23.67 49.74 -19.86
CA GLY A 639 -23.77 49.96 -21.31
C GLY A 639 -22.54 50.45 -22.06
N GLU A 640 -21.48 50.92 -21.40
CA GLU A 640 -20.25 51.29 -22.11
C GLU A 640 -19.37 50.05 -22.30
N SER A 641 -19.14 49.66 -23.55
CA SER A 641 -18.10 48.70 -23.90
C SER A 641 -16.79 49.23 -23.35
N MET A 642 -16.23 48.56 -22.34
CA MET A 642 -14.87 48.86 -21.94
C MET A 642 -13.96 48.44 -23.10
N ASP A 643 -13.27 49.40 -23.71
CA ASP A 643 -12.19 49.15 -24.68
C ASP A 643 -11.02 48.50 -23.91
N ILE A 644 -11.16 47.22 -23.59
CA ILE A 644 -10.16 46.41 -22.90
C ILE A 644 -9.33 45.72 -23.97
N ASP A 645 -8.06 46.09 -24.06
CA ASP A 645 -7.11 45.46 -24.97
C ASP A 645 -6.64 44.13 -24.35
N PHE A 646 -7.29 43.03 -24.75
CA PHE A 646 -6.92 41.70 -24.27
C PHE A 646 -5.70 41.14 -25.02
N PRO A 647 -4.84 40.35 -24.37
CA PRO A 647 -3.72 39.68 -25.03
C PRO A 647 -4.21 38.77 -26.16
N GLN A 648 -3.42 38.66 -27.24
CA GLN A 648 -3.71 37.72 -28.32
C GLN A 648 -3.35 36.29 -27.89
N GLY A 649 -4.34 35.41 -27.78
CA GLY A 649 -4.16 33.99 -27.47
C GLY A 649 -5.21 33.10 -28.13
N SER A 650 -4.96 31.80 -28.20
CA SER A 650 -5.95 30.83 -28.69
C SER A 650 -7.04 30.63 -27.62
N PRO A 651 -8.32 30.95 -27.91
CA PRO A 651 -9.40 30.77 -26.95
C PRO A 651 -9.60 29.27 -26.64
N MET A 652 -9.78 28.96 -25.37
CA MET A 652 -10.04 27.62 -24.87
C MET A 652 -11.50 27.45 -24.46
N PRO A 653 -12.05 26.22 -24.51
CA PRO A 653 -13.41 25.98 -24.04
C PRO A 653 -13.52 26.28 -22.54
N TYR A 654 -14.69 26.76 -22.11
CA TYR A 654 -14.97 26.96 -20.69
C TYR A 654 -15.14 25.61 -19.98
N GLU A 655 -14.56 25.51 -18.79
CA GLU A 655 -14.70 24.36 -17.89
C GLU A 655 -15.19 24.89 -16.54
N SER A 656 -16.14 24.19 -15.93
CA SER A 656 -16.71 24.56 -14.64
C SER A 656 -15.65 24.53 -13.53
N PRO A 657 -15.77 25.39 -12.51
CA PRO A 657 -14.93 25.30 -11.33
C PRO A 657 -15.19 23.98 -10.57
N ASP A 658 -14.24 23.58 -9.73
CA ASP A 658 -14.43 22.47 -8.80
C ASP A 658 -15.64 22.79 -7.88
N PRO A 659 -16.51 21.82 -7.54
CA PRO A 659 -17.64 22.04 -6.65
C PRO A 659 -17.19 22.47 -5.24
N VAL A 660 -18.09 23.11 -4.48
CA VAL A 660 -17.84 23.71 -3.14
C VAL A 660 -18.23 22.80 -1.99
#